data_AF-A0A817M5B5-F1
#
_entry.id   AF-A0A817M5B5-F1
#
_cell.length_a   1.000
_cell.length_b   1.000
_cell.length_c   1.000
_cell.angle_alpha   90.00
_cell.angle_beta   90.00
_cell.angle_gamma   90.00
#
_symmetry.space_group_name_H-M   'P 1'
#
loop_
_entity.id
_entity.type
_entity.pdbx_description
1 polymer ?
#
loop_
_entity_poly.entity_id
_entity_poly.type
_entity_poly.pdbx_seq_one_letter_code
_entity_poly.pdbx_strand_id
1 'polypeptide(L)'
;MQQVDSTSKYIKQHNISFDQVKRAVSSNLPCFFISFHPTNEDQKVPSAFKAADHVFEYLKQQNVQINKFSFVGWAGAKLKLGVDGKEDYIKLVSTEKWPTSIMNIPITIEKPKFIPDCFALVIRYVPRGMDYEFVKEEISRSIVSVVNLKRIQYSYNRKTDDYRFHVKDLQEYNRALNMRRISIGNVIVPITQFLEDHLANEAEIEGLRPGCVIILPSSFQGSPRAMQENYQDAMTIVRKYGKPDLFITFTCNPTWREIQEQLFPGQTPSDRPDLITRVFKLKLNELIDDIFKKHRLGRTIAYVFVIEFQKRGLPHCHMLIILANEDKPKDENHIDHIVCSEIPDPVQFPQLYECVRRHMIHGPCGTLNPHSTCMEDGKCSKEFPKEFPNDTLPNKDGYPRYRRRDNGITMTIGKYEVDNRWIVPYNPYLLMKYNAHINMEICTTVKSIKYLFKYIYKGHDCANIKLQRPVKEAHLDARYVSAPEAAWRLSEFPLHDKFHAIIRLAVHLPNQQPVYFAEGNEREALERAAIKDTTLTAWFKLNSQNPDARQYLYHDIPQHFVFERNGTWKHRLQGENVIGRMYSVSPSDVECYHLRLLVLYTPGACSFDDLKTVDGQICQTFMEAAKRRGLLRDDTEYERCMSEAVIFQMPQQLRTLFCVILLFCNPTKPVDL
;
A
#
# COMPACT_ATOMS: atom_id res chain seq x y z
N MET A 1 -28.61 -17.13 -3.80
CA MET A 1 -29.07 -16.30 -4.93
C MET A 1 -30.39 -15.59 -4.57
N GLN A 2 -30.41 -14.79 -3.49
CA GLN A 2 -31.65 -14.16 -2.99
C GLN A 2 -31.42 -12.79 -2.30
N GLN A 3 -30.35 -12.07 -2.65
CA GLN A 3 -30.05 -10.73 -2.09
C GLN A 3 -29.93 -9.61 -3.15
N VAL A 4 -30.18 -9.92 -4.43
CA VAL A 4 -29.97 -9.00 -5.57
C VAL A 4 -31.13 -8.01 -5.75
N ASP A 5 -32.25 -8.19 -5.05
CA ASP A 5 -33.53 -7.55 -5.40
C ASP A 5 -33.77 -6.18 -4.72
N SER A 6 -32.98 -5.79 -3.71
CA SER A 6 -33.23 -4.54 -2.95
C SER A 6 -32.57 -3.30 -3.56
N THR A 7 -31.35 -3.43 -4.09
CA THR A 7 -30.56 -2.28 -4.59
C THR A 7 -31.07 -1.76 -5.94
N SER A 8 -31.40 -2.67 -6.87
CA SER A 8 -31.90 -2.31 -8.20
C SER A 8 -33.29 -1.66 -8.15
N LYS A 9 -34.14 -2.09 -7.20
CA LYS A 9 -35.45 -1.46 -6.91
C LYS A 9 -35.29 -0.03 -6.37
N TYR A 10 -34.31 0.20 -5.50
CA TYR A 10 -34.07 1.50 -4.88
C TYR A 10 -33.60 2.56 -5.89
N ILE A 11 -32.71 2.18 -6.81
CA ILE A 11 -32.20 3.05 -7.88
C ILE A 11 -33.32 3.39 -8.89
N LYS A 12 -34.14 2.41 -9.28
CA LYS A 12 -35.31 2.62 -10.15
C LYS A 12 -36.38 3.50 -9.50
N GLN A 13 -36.61 3.38 -8.19
CA GLN A 13 -37.61 4.20 -7.48
C GLN A 13 -37.23 5.68 -7.33
N HIS A 14 -35.94 6.02 -7.35
CA HIS A 14 -35.47 7.38 -7.03
C HIS A 14 -34.87 8.14 -8.22
N ASN A 15 -34.92 7.58 -9.44
CA ASN A 15 -34.58 8.25 -10.71
C ASN A 15 -33.21 8.96 -10.70
N ILE A 16 -32.22 8.38 -10.02
CA ILE A 16 -30.89 8.97 -9.83
C ILE A 16 -30.08 8.84 -11.13
N SER A 17 -29.67 9.96 -11.74
CA SER A 17 -28.97 9.93 -13.03
C SER A 17 -27.46 9.65 -12.88
N PHE A 18 -26.90 8.87 -13.81
CA PHE A 18 -25.50 8.43 -13.76
C PHE A 18 -24.48 9.59 -13.77
N ASP A 19 -24.80 10.73 -14.38
CA ASP A 19 -23.95 11.93 -14.39
C ASP A 19 -23.82 12.61 -13.01
N GLN A 20 -24.74 12.32 -12.07
CA GLN A 20 -24.67 12.80 -10.69
C GLN A 20 -23.72 11.94 -9.85
N VAL A 21 -23.60 10.64 -10.15
CA VAL A 21 -22.75 9.69 -9.41
C VAL A 21 -21.31 9.67 -9.95
N LYS A 22 -21.12 9.82 -11.27
CA LYS A 22 -19.77 9.88 -11.89
C LYS A 22 -18.92 11.04 -11.35
N ARG A 23 -19.55 12.14 -10.95
CA ARG A 23 -18.90 13.29 -10.30
C ARG A 23 -18.41 13.00 -8.87
N ALA A 24 -18.94 12.00 -8.19
CA ALA A 24 -18.54 11.63 -6.84
C ALA A 24 -17.29 10.72 -6.79
N VAL A 25 -16.95 10.06 -7.90
CA VAL A 25 -15.88 9.04 -7.94
C VAL A 25 -14.58 9.56 -8.56
N SER A 26 -14.62 10.66 -9.33
CA SER A 26 -13.45 11.13 -10.12
C SER A 26 -12.55 12.18 -9.46
N SER A 27 -12.57 12.33 -8.13
CA SER A 27 -11.63 13.22 -7.43
C SER A 27 -11.26 12.64 -6.07
N ASN A 28 -9.96 12.51 -5.81
CA ASN A 28 -9.37 11.92 -4.60
C ASN A 28 -9.56 12.77 -3.33
N LEU A 29 -10.80 12.97 -2.89
CA LEU A 29 -11.27 13.33 -1.55
C LEU A 29 -12.81 13.19 -1.57
N PRO A 30 -13.47 12.54 -0.59
CA PRO A 30 -14.92 12.43 -0.61
C PRO A 30 -15.55 13.77 -0.23
N CYS A 31 -16.05 14.50 -1.22
CA CYS A 31 -16.99 15.60 -1.02
C CYS A 31 -18.42 15.06 -1.25
N PHE A 32 -19.32 15.28 -0.29
CA PHE A 32 -20.73 14.95 -0.45
C PHE A 32 -21.46 16.11 -1.16
N PHE A 33 -22.15 15.83 -2.26
CA PHE A 33 -23.02 16.78 -2.95
C PHE A 33 -24.49 16.46 -2.64
N ILE A 34 -25.27 17.48 -2.30
CA ILE A 34 -26.75 17.41 -2.22
C ILE A 34 -27.30 18.19 -3.42
N SER A 35 -28.17 17.56 -4.22
CA SER A 35 -28.86 18.15 -5.36
C SER A 35 -30.32 18.43 -4.99
N PHE A 36 -30.86 19.59 -5.38
CA PHE A 36 -32.29 19.93 -5.25
C PHE A 36 -33.00 19.84 -6.61
N HIS A 37 -34.29 19.51 -6.58
CA HIS A 37 -35.13 19.19 -7.73
C HIS A 37 -35.50 20.45 -8.57
N PRO A 38 -35.62 20.34 -9.90
CA PRO A 38 -35.92 21.46 -10.79
C PRO A 38 -37.42 21.74 -10.88
N THR A 39 -37.94 22.60 -10.02
CA THR A 39 -39.22 23.29 -10.28
C THR A 39 -39.19 24.65 -9.59
N ASN A 40 -38.59 25.63 -10.26
CA ASN A 40 -38.94 27.06 -10.23
C ASN A 40 -37.88 27.83 -11.02
N GLU A 41 -37.86 27.62 -12.34
CA GLU A 41 -37.60 28.75 -13.21
C GLU A 41 -38.82 29.65 -13.10
N ASP A 42 -38.77 30.66 -12.23
CA ASP A 42 -39.33 31.93 -12.63
C ASP A 42 -38.81 33.12 -11.82
N GLN A 43 -38.33 34.09 -12.59
CA GLN A 43 -38.08 35.50 -12.30
C GLN A 43 -36.71 35.96 -11.73
N LYS A 44 -35.90 36.46 -12.69
CA LYS A 44 -34.98 37.63 -12.61
C LYS A 44 -33.60 37.46 -11.96
N VAL A 45 -32.90 36.36 -12.20
CA VAL A 45 -31.43 36.33 -12.07
C VAL A 45 -30.81 35.62 -13.27
N PRO A 46 -29.94 36.26 -14.08
CA PRO A 46 -29.21 35.55 -15.12
C PRO A 46 -28.37 34.44 -14.49
N SER A 47 -28.46 33.22 -15.02
CA SER A 47 -27.73 32.09 -14.47
C SER A 47 -26.24 32.39 -14.37
N ALA A 48 -25.62 31.97 -13.26
CA ALA A 48 -24.18 31.99 -13.02
C ALA A 48 -23.34 31.54 -14.23
N PHE A 49 -23.91 30.65 -15.03
CA PHE A 49 -23.34 30.14 -16.28
C PHE A 49 -23.15 31.21 -17.36
N LYS A 50 -24.13 32.10 -17.61
CA LYS A 50 -23.98 33.16 -18.64
C LYS A 50 -22.92 34.20 -18.27
N ALA A 51 -22.74 34.45 -16.98
CA ALA A 51 -21.68 35.33 -16.46
C ALA A 51 -20.30 34.67 -16.55
N ALA A 52 -20.22 33.36 -16.27
CA ALA A 52 -19.00 32.58 -16.41
C ALA A 52 -18.48 32.55 -17.85
N ASP A 53 -19.35 32.30 -18.83
CA ASP A 53 -18.97 32.23 -20.25
C ASP A 53 -18.44 33.56 -20.77
N HIS A 54 -19.06 34.70 -20.39
CA HIS A 54 -18.61 36.01 -20.86
C HIS A 54 -17.24 36.42 -20.29
N VAL A 55 -17.00 36.12 -19.00
CA VAL A 55 -15.70 36.36 -18.34
C VAL A 55 -14.62 35.45 -18.93
N PHE A 56 -14.97 34.20 -19.24
CA PHE A 56 -14.07 33.25 -19.89
C PHE A 56 -13.63 33.73 -21.28
N GLU A 57 -14.56 34.19 -22.13
CA GLU A 57 -14.25 34.70 -23.47
C GLU A 57 -13.46 36.02 -23.45
N TYR A 58 -13.74 36.93 -22.51
CA TYR A 58 -12.96 38.16 -22.35
C TYR A 58 -11.50 37.89 -21.95
N LEU A 59 -11.25 36.99 -21.00
CA LEU A 59 -9.90 36.62 -20.56
C LEU A 59 -9.09 35.92 -21.67
N LYS A 60 -9.79 35.16 -22.52
CA LYS A 60 -9.22 34.52 -23.70
C LYS A 60 -8.83 35.53 -24.78
N GLN A 61 -9.63 36.58 -25.00
CA GLN A 61 -9.31 37.69 -25.90
C GLN A 61 -8.11 38.55 -25.42
N GLN A 62 -7.85 38.58 -24.11
CA GLN A 62 -6.68 39.25 -23.51
C GLN A 62 -5.43 38.35 -23.44
N ASN A 63 -5.45 37.19 -24.12
CA ASN A 63 -4.34 36.23 -24.19
C ASN A 63 -3.87 35.67 -22.82
N VAL A 64 -4.77 35.62 -21.82
CA VAL A 64 -4.49 35.02 -20.51
C VAL A 64 -4.72 33.51 -20.58
N GLN A 65 -3.70 32.70 -20.27
CA GLN A 65 -3.82 31.23 -20.22
C GLN A 65 -4.54 30.78 -18.95
N ILE A 66 -5.70 30.11 -19.09
CA ILE A 66 -6.54 29.66 -17.96
C ILE A 66 -6.50 28.14 -17.84
N ASN A 67 -6.00 27.62 -16.72
CA ASN A 67 -5.88 26.17 -16.47
C ASN A 67 -7.04 25.58 -15.63
N LYS A 68 -7.83 26.39 -14.90
CA LYS A 68 -9.02 25.94 -14.13
C LYS A 68 -9.98 27.09 -13.82
N PHE A 69 -11.30 26.86 -13.85
CA PHE A 69 -12.34 27.87 -13.62
C PHE A 69 -13.49 27.33 -12.75
N SER A 70 -14.00 28.10 -11.79
CA SER A 70 -15.11 27.70 -10.89
C SER A 70 -15.91 28.90 -10.36
N PHE A 71 -17.24 28.76 -10.22
CA PHE A 71 -18.16 29.84 -9.87
C PHE A 71 -18.86 29.61 -8.51
N VAL A 72 -18.99 30.65 -7.68
CA VAL A 72 -19.74 30.62 -6.40
C VAL A 72 -20.52 31.94 -6.29
N GLY A 73 -21.84 31.88 -6.11
CA GLY A 73 -22.69 33.07 -6.06
C GLY A 73 -23.43 33.26 -4.73
N TRP A 74 -23.31 34.45 -4.15
CA TRP A 74 -24.28 35.06 -3.22
C TRP A 74 -24.58 36.47 -3.77
N ALA A 75 -25.73 37.06 -3.44
CA ALA A 75 -25.99 38.45 -3.76
C ALA A 75 -25.03 39.34 -2.95
N GLY A 76 -24.01 39.91 -3.62
CA GLY A 76 -22.93 40.70 -3.02
C GLY A 76 -21.55 40.23 -3.47
N ALA A 77 -21.02 40.84 -4.52
CA ALA A 77 -19.94 40.35 -5.39
C ALA A 77 -18.55 40.08 -4.74
N LYS A 78 -18.09 38.82 -4.84
CA LYS A 78 -16.67 38.41 -4.97
C LYS A 78 -16.59 37.11 -5.78
N LEU A 79 -15.71 37.06 -6.78
CA LEU A 79 -15.46 35.91 -7.66
C LEU A 79 -14.14 35.25 -7.26
N LYS A 80 -14.06 33.91 -7.19
CA LYS A 80 -12.84 33.19 -6.80
C LYS A 80 -12.23 32.51 -8.03
N LEU A 81 -10.98 32.85 -8.36
CA LEU A 81 -10.24 32.35 -9.52
C LEU A 81 -8.94 31.69 -9.07
N GLY A 82 -8.67 30.49 -9.57
CA GLY A 82 -7.42 29.76 -9.29
C GLY A 82 -6.60 29.62 -10.55
N VAL A 83 -5.38 30.15 -10.56
CA VAL A 83 -4.43 30.02 -11.68
C VAL A 83 -3.09 29.51 -11.12
N ASP A 84 -2.54 28.47 -11.75
CA ASP A 84 -1.27 27.81 -11.40
C ASP A 84 -1.11 27.45 -9.91
N GLY A 85 -2.14 26.83 -9.34
CA GLY A 85 -2.09 26.24 -8.00
C GLY A 85 -2.18 27.23 -6.84
N LYS A 86 -2.47 28.51 -7.10
CA LYS A 86 -2.85 29.49 -6.06
C LYS A 86 -4.28 29.96 -6.28
N GLU A 87 -5.07 29.97 -5.21
CA GLU A 87 -6.45 30.47 -5.22
C GLU A 87 -6.51 31.94 -4.81
N ASP A 88 -7.22 32.76 -5.58
CA ASP A 88 -7.41 34.17 -5.27
C ASP A 88 -8.82 34.67 -5.57
N TYR A 89 -9.16 35.87 -5.06
CA TYR A 89 -10.49 36.46 -5.25
C TYR A 89 -10.44 37.70 -6.15
N ILE A 90 -11.12 37.70 -7.29
CA ILE A 90 -11.43 38.91 -8.06
C ILE A 90 -12.68 39.57 -7.46
N LYS A 91 -12.54 40.83 -7.04
CA LYS A 91 -13.67 41.63 -6.59
C LYS A 91 -14.20 42.45 -7.78
N LEU A 92 -15.41 42.13 -8.25
CA LEU A 92 -16.10 42.96 -9.23
C LEU A 92 -16.69 44.17 -8.51
N VAL A 93 -16.25 45.37 -8.89
CA VAL A 93 -16.76 46.62 -8.33
C VAL A 93 -17.61 47.31 -9.40
N SER A 94 -18.93 47.31 -9.21
CA SER A 94 -19.83 48.20 -9.95
C SER A 94 -19.88 49.51 -9.16
N THR A 95 -19.41 50.60 -9.75
CA THR A 95 -19.34 51.90 -9.06
C THR A 95 -20.65 52.67 -9.04
N GLU A 96 -21.69 52.25 -9.77
CA GLU A 96 -23.06 52.74 -9.62
C GLU A 96 -24.02 51.81 -10.39
N LYS A 97 -25.23 51.58 -9.83
CA LYS A 97 -26.34 50.71 -10.30
C LYS A 97 -26.02 49.66 -11.39
N TRP A 98 -26.21 48.38 -11.05
CA TRP A 98 -26.06 47.23 -11.94
C TRP A 98 -26.64 47.50 -13.35
N PRO A 99 -25.81 47.48 -14.41
CA PRO A 99 -26.30 47.67 -15.77
C PRO A 99 -27.18 46.49 -16.18
N THR A 100 -28.17 46.76 -17.02
CA THR A 100 -29.16 45.77 -17.51
C THR A 100 -28.55 44.68 -18.39
N SER A 101 -27.27 44.77 -18.74
CA SER A 101 -26.51 43.77 -19.49
C SER A 101 -25.10 43.58 -18.93
N ILE A 102 -24.65 42.33 -18.90
CA ILE A 102 -23.35 41.92 -18.36
C ILE A 102 -22.17 42.37 -19.25
N MET A 103 -22.44 42.75 -20.51
CA MET A 103 -21.44 43.15 -21.51
C MET A 103 -20.75 44.50 -21.20
N ASN A 104 -21.25 45.26 -20.23
CA ASN A 104 -20.81 46.65 -19.96
C ASN A 104 -20.12 46.83 -18.59
N ILE A 105 -19.62 45.74 -17.99
CA ILE A 105 -19.01 45.78 -16.63
C ILE A 105 -17.47 45.89 -16.75
N PRO A 106 -16.83 46.96 -16.24
CA PRO A 106 -15.37 47.08 -16.22
C PRO A 106 -14.71 46.19 -15.14
N ILE A 107 -13.53 45.61 -15.41
CA ILE A 107 -12.81 44.65 -14.54
C ILE A 107 -11.40 45.17 -14.18
N THR A 108 -10.93 44.97 -12.93
CA THR A 108 -9.57 45.32 -12.45
C THR A 108 -9.04 44.26 -11.44
N ILE A 109 -7.72 43.97 -11.38
CA ILE A 109 -7.12 42.84 -10.63
C ILE A 109 -5.98 43.29 -9.68
N GLU A 110 -5.92 42.77 -8.44
CA GLU A 110 -4.82 42.94 -7.46
C GLU A 110 -4.41 41.59 -6.77
N LYS A 111 -3.16 41.46 -6.25
CA LYS A 111 -2.54 40.19 -5.75
C LYS A 111 -2.25 40.13 -4.21
N PRO A 112 -2.43 39.00 -3.49
CA PRO A 112 -2.13 38.82 -2.06
C PRO A 112 -1.10 37.72 -1.66
N LYS A 113 -0.90 37.57 -0.33
CA LYS A 113 0.26 37.01 0.40
C LYS A 113 -0.15 35.95 1.48
N PHE A 114 0.05 34.62 1.28
CA PHE A 114 0.12 33.44 2.24
C PHE A 114 -1.13 32.71 2.87
N ILE A 115 -1.03 31.36 3.19
CA ILE A 115 -2.08 30.35 3.66
C ILE A 115 -1.52 29.22 4.62
N PRO A 116 -2.30 28.60 5.56
CA PRO A 116 -2.15 27.17 6.01
C PRO A 116 -3.45 26.29 6.24
N ASP A 117 -3.25 24.96 6.52
CA ASP A 117 -4.13 23.75 6.39
C ASP A 117 -5.13 23.35 7.53
N CYS A 118 -6.35 22.85 7.20
CA CYS A 118 -7.31 22.03 8.02
C CYS A 118 -8.45 21.39 7.15
N PHE A 119 -8.98 20.19 7.47
CA PHE A 119 -10.17 19.56 6.82
C PHE A 119 -11.43 19.63 7.71
N ALA A 120 -12.57 20.11 7.19
CA ALA A 120 -13.87 20.17 7.89
C ALA A 120 -15.04 19.79 6.97
N LEU A 121 -16.05 19.07 7.48
CA LEU A 121 -17.32 18.84 6.78
C LEU A 121 -18.33 19.94 7.18
N VAL A 122 -18.75 20.75 6.21
CA VAL A 122 -19.68 21.88 6.42
C VAL A 122 -20.97 21.63 5.65
N ILE A 123 -22.10 21.54 6.35
CA ILE A 123 -23.43 21.38 5.74
C ILE A 123 -24.15 22.73 5.86
N ARG A 124 -24.51 23.34 4.72
CA ARG A 124 -25.02 24.72 4.64
C ARG A 124 -26.50 24.85 4.29
N TYR A 125 -27.31 23.82 4.51
CA TYR A 125 -28.74 23.95 4.25
C TYR A 125 -29.60 23.18 5.25
N VAL A 126 -30.38 23.93 6.02
CA VAL A 126 -31.58 23.44 6.71
C VAL A 126 -32.74 24.35 6.26
N PRO A 127 -33.81 23.82 5.64
CA PRO A 127 -34.98 24.61 5.29
C PRO A 127 -35.55 25.34 6.51
N ARG A 128 -36.00 26.59 6.35
CA ARG A 128 -36.66 27.32 7.44
C ARG A 128 -37.94 26.58 7.87
N GLY A 129 -38.03 26.21 9.15
CA GLY A 129 -39.24 25.67 9.79
C GLY A 129 -39.14 24.25 10.37
N MET A 130 -38.00 23.57 10.26
CA MET A 130 -37.79 22.26 10.92
C MET A 130 -37.24 22.37 12.34
N ASP A 131 -37.66 21.47 13.22
CA ASP A 131 -37.21 21.40 14.62
C ASP A 131 -35.73 21.03 14.74
N TYR A 132 -35.01 21.81 15.52
CA TYR A 132 -33.56 21.82 15.70
C TYR A 132 -33.02 20.50 16.25
N GLU A 133 -33.69 19.90 17.24
CA GLU A 133 -33.22 18.65 17.86
C GLU A 133 -33.48 17.44 16.96
N PHE A 134 -34.55 17.45 16.17
CA PHE A 134 -34.86 16.40 15.20
C PHE A 134 -33.83 16.32 14.06
N VAL A 135 -33.49 17.47 13.44
CA VAL A 135 -32.49 17.54 12.36
C VAL A 135 -31.10 17.16 12.87
N LYS A 136 -30.77 17.55 14.11
CA LYS A 136 -29.52 17.18 14.79
C LYS A 136 -29.42 15.68 15.06
N GLU A 137 -30.47 15.05 15.61
CA GLU A 137 -30.46 13.61 15.87
C GLU A 137 -30.37 12.81 14.58
N GLU A 138 -31.10 13.20 13.54
CA GLU A 138 -31.19 12.36 12.35
C GLU A 138 -29.96 12.45 11.44
N ILE A 139 -29.32 13.62 11.38
CA ILE A 139 -28.00 13.77 10.72
C ILE A 139 -26.92 13.04 11.52
N SER A 140 -26.95 13.11 12.86
CA SER A 140 -25.98 12.39 13.70
C SER A 140 -26.15 10.87 13.56
N ARG A 141 -27.37 10.35 13.58
CA ARG A 141 -27.66 8.92 13.32
C ARG A 141 -27.25 8.49 11.92
N SER A 142 -27.52 9.31 10.90
CA SER A 142 -27.16 9.00 9.51
C SER A 142 -25.65 8.99 9.27
N ILE A 143 -24.89 9.88 9.91
CA ILE A 143 -23.41 9.86 9.80
C ILE A 143 -22.84 8.68 10.60
N VAL A 144 -23.41 8.36 11.77
CA VAL A 144 -23.00 7.19 12.55
C VAL A 144 -23.33 5.89 11.81
N SER A 145 -24.47 5.80 11.10
CA SER A 145 -24.87 4.60 10.35
C SER A 145 -24.07 4.40 9.06
N VAL A 146 -23.70 5.48 8.37
CA VAL A 146 -22.99 5.42 7.08
C VAL A 146 -21.48 5.22 7.25
N VAL A 147 -20.87 5.74 8.33
CA VAL A 147 -19.40 5.75 8.49
C VAL A 147 -18.90 5.09 9.78
N ASN A 148 -19.80 4.66 10.68
CA ASN A 148 -19.52 3.99 11.97
C ASN A 148 -18.52 4.72 12.88
N LEU A 149 -18.53 6.06 12.86
CA LEU A 149 -17.69 6.92 13.68
C LEU A 149 -18.35 7.15 15.05
N LYS A 150 -17.71 6.72 16.14
CA LYS A 150 -18.33 6.72 17.48
C LYS A 150 -18.32 8.09 18.19
N ARG A 151 -17.55 9.07 17.71
CA ARG A 151 -17.41 10.41 18.33
C ARG A 151 -17.34 11.52 17.30
N ILE A 152 -18.47 12.18 17.06
CA ILE A 152 -18.58 13.36 16.19
C ILE A 152 -18.82 14.58 17.09
N GLN A 153 -18.02 15.65 16.93
CA GLN A 153 -18.31 16.95 17.54
C GLN A 153 -18.95 17.87 16.52
N TYR A 154 -19.89 18.71 16.93
CA TYR A 154 -20.51 19.68 16.02
C TYR A 154 -20.49 21.08 16.60
N SER A 155 -20.57 22.08 15.72
CA SER A 155 -20.66 23.49 16.04
C SER A 155 -21.62 24.18 15.07
N TYR A 156 -22.56 24.97 15.59
CA TYR A 156 -23.52 25.73 14.79
C TYR A 156 -23.17 27.22 14.82
N ASN A 157 -23.08 27.84 13.64
CA ASN A 157 -22.78 29.26 13.52
C ASN A 157 -24.06 30.06 13.26
N ARG A 158 -24.57 30.71 14.32
CA ARG A 158 -25.80 31.52 14.32
C ARG A 158 -25.80 32.71 13.33
N LYS A 159 -24.63 33.19 12.87
CA LYS A 159 -24.55 34.34 11.95
C LYS A 159 -24.66 33.93 10.47
N THR A 160 -24.24 32.71 10.15
CA THR A 160 -24.23 32.20 8.77
C THR A 160 -25.22 31.06 8.56
N ASP A 161 -25.91 30.63 9.62
CA ASP A 161 -26.85 29.51 9.63
C ASP A 161 -26.23 28.16 9.21
N ASP A 162 -24.93 28.00 9.50
CA ASP A 162 -24.14 26.83 9.09
C ASP A 162 -24.03 25.80 10.23
N TYR A 163 -24.23 24.52 9.89
CA TYR A 163 -23.87 23.40 10.74
C TYR A 163 -22.50 22.84 10.33
N ARG A 164 -21.58 22.70 11.30
CA ARG A 164 -20.25 22.13 11.06
C ARG A 164 -20.05 20.91 11.94
N PHE A 165 -19.64 19.81 11.31
CA PHE A 165 -19.36 18.55 11.99
C PHE A 165 -17.88 18.22 11.83
N HIS A 166 -17.23 17.89 12.95
CA HIS A 166 -15.79 17.67 13.08
C HIS A 166 -15.53 16.23 13.51
N VAL A 167 -14.71 15.53 12.73
CA VAL A 167 -14.26 14.16 13.03
C VAL A 167 -12.83 14.24 13.56
N LYS A 168 -12.59 13.74 14.77
CA LYS A 168 -11.29 13.88 15.46
C LYS A 168 -10.34 12.70 15.24
N ASP A 169 -10.81 11.53 14.84
CA ASP A 169 -9.98 10.33 14.72
C ASP A 169 -9.66 9.97 13.26
N LEU A 170 -8.47 10.40 12.82
CA LEU A 170 -7.92 10.15 11.49
C LEU A 170 -7.68 8.64 11.22
N GLN A 171 -7.47 7.81 12.25
CA GLN A 171 -7.27 6.37 12.07
C GLN A 171 -8.58 5.64 11.79
N GLU A 172 -9.69 6.07 12.40
CA GLU A 172 -11.02 5.49 12.19
C GLU A 172 -11.56 5.84 10.78
N TYR A 173 -11.34 7.09 10.34
CA TYR A 173 -11.62 7.55 8.96
C TYR A 173 -10.81 6.79 7.90
N ASN A 174 -9.51 6.59 8.13
CA ASN A 174 -8.66 5.79 7.23
C ASN A 174 -9.02 4.29 7.23
N ARG A 175 -9.60 3.77 8.32
CA ARG A 175 -10.12 2.39 8.37
C ARG A 175 -11.32 2.20 7.46
N ALA A 176 -12.25 3.16 7.44
CA ALA A 176 -13.41 3.16 6.54
C ALA A 176 -13.00 3.22 5.07
N LEU A 177 -12.04 4.10 4.72
CA LEU A 177 -11.47 4.21 3.37
C LEU A 177 -10.76 2.92 2.90
N ASN A 178 -10.03 2.25 3.80
CA ASN A 178 -9.31 1.01 3.48
C ASN A 178 -10.22 -0.21 3.24
N MET A 179 -11.48 -0.19 3.69
CA MET A 179 -12.39 -1.34 3.58
C MET A 179 -13.16 -1.43 2.25
N ARG A 180 -13.02 -0.47 1.32
CA ARG A 180 -13.63 -0.48 -0.03
C ARG A 180 -15.12 -0.86 -0.05
N ARG A 181 -15.91 -0.37 0.91
CA ARG A 181 -17.35 -0.61 1.04
C ARG A 181 -18.10 0.73 1.00
N ILE A 182 -19.28 0.74 0.39
CA ILE A 182 -20.21 1.87 0.35
C ILE A 182 -21.47 1.45 1.10
N SER A 183 -22.00 2.33 1.95
CA SER A 183 -23.32 2.14 2.57
C SER A 183 -24.39 2.79 1.72
N ILE A 184 -25.43 2.04 1.34
CA ILE A 184 -26.64 2.55 0.70
C ILE A 184 -27.80 2.27 1.66
N GLY A 185 -28.28 3.32 2.34
CA GLY A 185 -29.21 3.17 3.47
C GLY A 185 -28.57 2.34 4.60
N ASN A 186 -29.27 1.29 5.05
CA ASN A 186 -28.80 0.37 6.10
C ASN A 186 -27.95 -0.80 5.56
N VAL A 187 -27.66 -0.83 4.25
CA VAL A 187 -26.98 -1.95 3.59
C VAL A 187 -25.55 -1.55 3.23
N ILE A 188 -24.57 -2.31 3.72
CA ILE A 188 -23.16 -2.11 3.40
C ILE A 188 -22.76 -3.06 2.27
N VAL A 189 -22.43 -2.50 1.09
CA VAL A 189 -22.00 -3.26 -0.09
C VAL A 189 -20.54 -2.97 -0.43
N PRO A 190 -19.74 -3.98 -0.84
CA PRO A 190 -18.43 -3.74 -1.45
C PRO A 190 -18.56 -2.90 -2.73
N ILE A 191 -17.61 -1.99 -2.98
CA ILE A 191 -17.57 -1.16 -4.21
C ILE A 191 -17.61 -2.02 -5.49
N THR A 192 -17.02 -3.22 -5.42
CA THR A 192 -17.03 -4.19 -6.52
C THR A 192 -18.45 -4.67 -6.85
N GLN A 193 -19.28 -4.93 -5.83
CA GLN A 193 -20.67 -5.36 -6.02
C GLN A 193 -21.52 -4.27 -6.71
N PHE A 194 -21.32 -3.00 -6.32
CA PHE A 194 -22.01 -1.88 -6.96
C PHE A 194 -21.61 -1.70 -8.44
N LEU A 195 -20.33 -1.86 -8.76
CA LEU A 195 -19.83 -1.82 -10.13
C LEU A 195 -20.35 -3.01 -10.97
N GLU A 196 -20.42 -4.21 -10.39
CA GLU A 196 -21.01 -5.40 -11.02
C GLU A 196 -22.49 -5.18 -11.35
N ASP A 197 -23.29 -4.70 -10.40
CA ASP A 197 -24.72 -4.44 -10.59
C ASP A 197 -24.97 -3.35 -11.64
N HIS A 198 -24.11 -2.34 -11.72
CA HIS A 198 -24.21 -1.28 -12.72
C HIS A 198 -23.85 -1.76 -14.14
N LEU A 199 -22.72 -2.47 -14.29
CA LEU A 199 -22.31 -3.05 -15.57
C LEU A 199 -23.33 -4.07 -16.08
N ALA A 200 -23.96 -4.81 -15.17
CA ALA A 200 -25.04 -5.72 -15.50
C ALA A 200 -26.26 -5.01 -16.08
N ASN A 201 -26.67 -3.88 -15.48
CA ASN A 201 -27.77 -3.08 -15.98
C ASN A 201 -27.47 -2.41 -17.33
N GLU A 202 -26.26 -1.87 -17.55
CA GLU A 202 -25.91 -1.27 -18.85
C GLU A 202 -25.84 -2.31 -19.97
N ALA A 203 -25.25 -3.48 -19.69
CA ALA A 203 -25.22 -4.55 -20.66
C ALA A 203 -26.63 -5.06 -21.00
N GLU A 204 -27.52 -5.16 -20.02
CA GLU A 204 -28.93 -5.52 -20.24
C GLU A 204 -29.67 -4.48 -21.10
N ILE A 205 -29.40 -3.18 -20.91
CA ILE A 205 -29.95 -2.08 -21.73
C ILE A 205 -29.44 -2.14 -23.18
N GLU A 206 -28.17 -2.54 -23.38
CA GLU A 206 -27.55 -2.65 -24.71
C GLU A 206 -27.76 -4.03 -25.37
N GLY A 207 -28.50 -4.94 -24.72
CA GLY A 207 -28.69 -6.32 -25.20
C GLY A 207 -27.39 -7.15 -25.21
N LEU A 208 -26.39 -6.70 -24.47
CA LEU A 208 -25.08 -7.33 -24.30
C LEU A 208 -25.11 -8.24 -23.06
N ARG A 209 -24.35 -9.33 -23.10
CA ARG A 209 -24.09 -10.11 -21.89
C ARG A 209 -22.96 -9.40 -21.10
N PRO A 210 -23.21 -8.88 -19.89
CA PRO A 210 -22.17 -8.22 -19.11
C PRO A 210 -21.02 -9.18 -18.84
N GLY A 211 -19.79 -8.73 -19.08
CA GLY A 211 -18.59 -9.45 -18.65
C GLY A 211 -18.49 -9.48 -17.12
N CYS A 212 -17.76 -10.44 -16.56
CA CYS A 212 -17.59 -10.56 -15.11
C CYS A 212 -16.51 -9.58 -14.58
N VAL A 213 -16.69 -9.07 -13.36
CA VAL A 213 -15.61 -8.35 -12.66
C VAL A 213 -14.56 -9.37 -12.23
N ILE A 214 -13.46 -9.40 -12.96
CA ILE A 214 -12.31 -10.24 -12.62
C ILE A 214 -11.44 -9.47 -11.64
N ILE A 215 -11.50 -9.84 -10.36
CA ILE A 215 -10.43 -9.45 -9.44
C ILE A 215 -9.20 -10.24 -9.85
N LEU A 216 -8.24 -9.54 -10.46
CA LEU A 216 -7.02 -10.15 -10.99
C LEU A 216 -6.42 -11.11 -9.96
N PRO A 217 -6.24 -12.39 -10.31
CA PRO A 217 -5.68 -13.37 -9.39
C PRO A 217 -4.26 -12.99 -9.00
N SER A 218 -3.75 -13.54 -7.91
CA SER A 218 -2.35 -13.34 -7.52
C SER A 218 -1.34 -13.89 -8.53
N SER A 219 -1.79 -14.71 -9.50
CA SER A 219 -0.99 -15.11 -10.66
C SER A 219 -0.76 -13.97 -11.65
N PHE A 220 -1.58 -12.92 -11.65
CA PHE A 220 -1.37 -11.74 -12.48
C PHE A 220 -0.28 -10.85 -11.87
N GLN A 221 0.91 -10.90 -12.46
CA GLN A 221 2.09 -10.16 -12.01
C GLN A 221 1.86 -8.64 -12.00
N GLY A 222 2.09 -8.03 -10.84
CA GLY A 222 1.86 -6.59 -10.64
C GLY A 222 0.46 -6.21 -10.15
N SER A 223 -0.46 -7.16 -10.01
CA SER A 223 -1.73 -6.90 -9.32
C SER A 223 -1.50 -6.65 -7.82
N PRO A 224 -2.42 -5.95 -7.13
CA PRO A 224 -2.38 -5.80 -5.68
C PRO A 224 -2.30 -7.14 -4.93
N ARG A 225 -3.00 -8.18 -5.42
CA ARG A 225 -2.94 -9.53 -4.85
C ARG A 225 -1.57 -10.17 -5.05
N ALA A 226 -0.96 -10.05 -6.22
CA ALA A 226 0.39 -10.56 -6.45
C ALA A 226 1.42 -9.87 -5.55
N MET A 227 1.34 -8.54 -5.41
CA MET A 227 2.21 -7.78 -4.51
C MET A 227 2.04 -8.19 -3.04
N GLN A 228 0.78 -8.35 -2.59
CA GLN A 228 0.49 -8.81 -1.23
C GLN A 228 1.03 -10.22 -0.98
N GLU A 229 0.88 -11.13 -1.92
CA GLU A 229 1.40 -12.49 -1.82
C GLU A 229 2.94 -12.52 -1.76
N ASN A 230 3.61 -11.71 -2.58
CA ASN A 230 5.05 -11.59 -2.56
C ASN A 230 5.54 -10.97 -1.24
N TYR A 231 4.85 -9.95 -0.73
CA TYR A 231 5.10 -9.38 0.61
C TYR A 231 5.00 -10.46 1.69
N GLN A 232 3.93 -11.25 1.68
CA GLN A 232 3.73 -12.33 2.66
C GLN A 232 4.77 -13.44 2.54
N ASP A 233 5.20 -13.79 1.32
CA ASP A 233 6.29 -14.73 1.07
C ASP A 233 7.61 -14.24 1.71
N ALA A 234 7.99 -12.99 1.46
CA ALA A 234 9.21 -12.40 2.01
C ALA A 234 9.13 -12.25 3.54
N MET A 235 7.97 -11.89 4.09
CA MET A 235 7.75 -11.88 5.55
C MET A 235 7.86 -13.27 6.18
N THR A 236 7.56 -14.33 5.43
CA THR A 236 7.72 -15.71 5.91
C THR A 236 9.20 -16.08 6.05
N ILE A 237 10.05 -15.62 5.13
CA ILE A 237 11.51 -15.76 5.25
C ILE A 237 12.00 -14.99 6.48
N VAL A 238 11.55 -13.75 6.67
CA VAL A 238 11.90 -12.92 7.83
C VAL A 238 11.44 -13.57 9.15
N ARG A 239 10.24 -14.18 9.17
CA ARG A 239 9.75 -14.89 10.35
C ARG A 239 10.64 -16.09 10.71
N LYS A 240 11.15 -16.82 9.70
CA LYS A 240 11.98 -18.02 9.90
C LYS A 240 13.43 -17.68 10.27
N TYR A 241 14.04 -16.71 9.59
CA TYR A 241 15.48 -16.44 9.70
C TYR A 241 15.81 -15.13 10.43
N GLY A 242 14.80 -14.36 10.84
CA GLY A 242 14.94 -13.08 11.50
C GLY A 242 14.94 -11.90 10.53
N LYS A 243 15.19 -10.70 11.07
CA LYS A 243 15.26 -9.47 10.27
C LYS A 243 16.41 -9.54 9.24
N PRO A 244 16.29 -8.85 8.09
CA PRO A 244 17.42 -8.52 7.23
C PRO A 244 18.54 -7.82 8.01
N ASP A 245 19.77 -8.04 7.57
CA ASP A 245 20.97 -7.43 8.12
C ASP A 245 21.54 -6.39 7.15
N LEU A 246 21.46 -6.63 5.83
CA LEU A 246 21.91 -5.71 4.79
C LEU A 246 20.78 -5.38 3.81
N PHE A 247 20.79 -4.15 3.31
CA PHE A 247 19.98 -3.70 2.20
C PHE A 247 20.87 -3.12 1.10
N ILE A 248 20.72 -3.65 -0.11
CA ILE A 248 21.47 -3.21 -1.28
C ILE A 248 20.50 -2.62 -2.30
N THR A 249 20.84 -1.45 -2.83
CA THR A 249 20.20 -0.90 -4.04
C THR A 249 21.22 -0.83 -5.16
N PHE A 250 21.03 -1.62 -6.21
CA PHE A 250 21.90 -1.69 -7.37
C PHE A 250 21.21 -1.11 -8.60
N THR A 251 21.71 0.00 -9.10
CA THR A 251 21.22 0.68 -10.29
C THR A 251 22.04 0.29 -11.53
N CYS A 252 21.38 0.02 -12.64
CA CYS A 252 22.05 -0.21 -13.92
C CYS A 252 22.92 1.00 -14.32
N ASN A 253 24.16 0.74 -14.75
CA ASN A 253 25.01 1.78 -15.33
C ASN A 253 24.96 1.71 -16.87
N PRO A 254 24.37 2.70 -17.56
CA PRO A 254 24.29 2.69 -19.02
C PRO A 254 25.67 2.86 -19.70
N THR A 255 26.70 3.29 -18.97
CA THR A 255 28.07 3.49 -19.47
C THR A 255 28.94 2.24 -19.39
N TRP A 256 28.39 1.09 -18.98
CA TRP A 256 29.12 -0.17 -19.03
C TRP A 256 29.61 -0.47 -20.43
N ARG A 257 30.84 -1.00 -20.51
CA ARG A 257 31.52 -1.29 -21.77
C ARG A 257 30.68 -2.21 -22.65
N GLU A 258 30.06 -3.22 -22.05
CA GLU A 258 29.19 -4.19 -22.71
C GLU A 258 27.96 -3.56 -23.38
N ILE A 259 27.51 -2.39 -22.91
CA ILE A 259 26.44 -1.62 -23.53
C ILE A 259 27.04 -0.73 -24.62
N GLN A 260 28.05 0.06 -24.28
CA GLN A 260 28.63 1.08 -25.15
C GLN A 260 29.23 0.49 -26.45
N GLU A 261 29.92 -0.66 -26.37
CA GLU A 261 30.52 -1.33 -27.53
C GLU A 261 29.47 -1.92 -28.50
N GLN A 262 28.21 -2.04 -28.08
CA GLN A 262 27.13 -2.65 -28.85
C GLN A 262 26.12 -1.63 -29.41
N LEU A 263 26.39 -0.34 -29.21
CA LEU A 263 25.60 0.74 -29.80
C LEU A 263 26.05 1.01 -31.24
N PHE A 264 25.09 1.15 -32.15
CA PHE A 264 25.40 1.63 -33.50
C PHE A 264 25.73 3.14 -33.49
N PRO A 265 26.43 3.67 -34.51
CA PRO A 265 26.69 5.10 -34.62
C PRO A 265 25.41 5.94 -34.47
N GLY A 266 25.43 6.91 -33.57
CA GLY A 266 24.29 7.78 -33.26
C GLY A 266 23.27 7.21 -32.26
N GLN A 267 23.39 5.95 -31.85
CA GLN A 267 22.54 5.39 -30.80
C GLN A 267 23.01 5.79 -29.40
N THR A 268 22.05 5.95 -28.51
CA THR A 268 22.24 6.07 -27.07
C THR A 268 21.78 4.78 -26.37
N PRO A 269 22.20 4.55 -25.11
CA PRO A 269 21.70 3.41 -24.34
C PRO A 269 20.17 3.36 -24.20
N SER A 270 19.51 4.51 -24.23
CA SER A 270 18.04 4.61 -24.18
C SER A 270 17.36 4.01 -25.41
N ASP A 271 18.05 3.99 -26.56
CA ASP A 271 17.54 3.43 -27.81
C ASP A 271 17.63 1.89 -27.85
N ARG A 272 18.40 1.29 -26.93
CA ARG A 272 18.64 -0.16 -26.82
C ARG A 272 18.23 -0.71 -25.44
N PRO A 273 16.93 -0.65 -25.08
CA PRO A 273 16.43 -1.17 -23.81
C PRO A 273 16.67 -2.68 -23.65
N ASP A 274 16.74 -3.42 -24.76
CA ASP A 274 17.14 -4.83 -24.79
C ASP A 274 18.57 -5.06 -24.27
N LEU A 275 19.53 -4.20 -24.66
CA LEU A 275 20.91 -4.29 -24.16
C LEU A 275 20.98 -3.90 -22.67
N ILE A 276 20.32 -2.80 -22.29
CA ILE A 276 20.25 -2.35 -20.88
C ILE A 276 19.81 -3.49 -19.97
N THR A 277 18.67 -4.11 -20.30
CA THR A 277 18.05 -5.16 -19.48
C THR A 277 18.89 -6.43 -19.43
N ARG A 278 19.44 -6.87 -20.57
CA ARG A 278 20.29 -8.08 -20.62
C ARG A 278 21.59 -7.89 -19.84
N VAL A 279 22.30 -6.79 -20.06
CA VAL A 279 23.56 -6.52 -19.35
C VAL A 279 23.30 -6.35 -17.85
N PHE A 280 22.25 -5.62 -17.46
CA PHE A 280 21.88 -5.51 -16.05
C PHE A 280 21.56 -6.87 -15.42
N LYS A 281 20.80 -7.74 -16.11
CA LYS A 281 20.48 -9.08 -15.61
C LYS A 281 21.74 -9.92 -15.41
N LEU A 282 22.72 -9.84 -16.31
CA LEU A 282 24.01 -10.53 -16.16
C LEU A 282 24.79 -10.00 -14.94
N LYS A 283 24.90 -8.68 -14.79
CA LYS A 283 25.57 -8.06 -13.63
C LYS A 283 24.86 -8.37 -12.32
N LEU A 284 23.53 -8.41 -12.31
CA LEU A 284 22.73 -8.79 -11.15
C LEU A 284 22.97 -10.25 -10.75
N ASN A 285 23.00 -11.18 -11.72
CA ASN A 285 23.32 -12.58 -11.44
C ASN A 285 24.73 -12.72 -10.87
N GLU A 286 25.70 -11.96 -11.40
CA GLU A 286 27.06 -11.94 -10.87
C GLU A 286 27.09 -11.36 -9.45
N LEU A 287 26.31 -10.30 -9.15
CA LEU A 287 26.18 -9.72 -7.81
C LEU A 287 25.63 -10.75 -6.81
N ILE A 288 24.60 -11.49 -7.21
CA ILE A 288 24.04 -12.58 -6.41
C ILE A 288 25.10 -13.64 -6.14
N ASP A 289 25.87 -14.05 -7.15
CA ASP A 289 26.93 -15.04 -6.98
C ASP A 289 28.05 -14.55 -6.05
N ASP A 290 28.45 -13.29 -6.14
CA ASP A 290 29.45 -12.71 -5.27
C ASP A 290 28.99 -12.65 -3.80
N ILE A 291 27.75 -12.25 -3.56
CA ILE A 291 27.17 -12.15 -2.22
C ILE A 291 26.92 -13.56 -1.65
N PHE A 292 26.28 -14.40 -2.44
CA PHE A 292 25.72 -15.67 -1.97
C PHE A 292 26.71 -16.82 -2.06
N LYS A 293 27.34 -17.04 -3.23
CA LYS A 293 28.25 -18.18 -3.44
C LYS A 293 29.68 -17.90 -2.97
N LYS A 294 30.14 -16.65 -3.14
CA LYS A 294 31.51 -16.24 -2.78
C LYS A 294 31.60 -15.57 -1.40
N HIS A 295 30.46 -15.42 -0.72
CA HIS A 295 30.37 -14.88 0.64
C HIS A 295 31.09 -13.53 0.83
N ARG A 296 31.06 -12.66 -0.19
CA ARG A 296 31.80 -11.39 -0.18
C ARG A 296 31.37 -10.43 0.94
N LEU A 297 30.17 -10.60 1.48
CA LEU A 297 29.61 -9.81 2.58
C LEU A 297 29.35 -10.67 3.84
N GLY A 298 29.94 -11.87 3.91
CA GLY A 298 29.59 -12.90 4.89
C GLY A 298 28.68 -13.98 4.33
N ARG A 299 28.46 -15.04 5.11
CA ARG A 299 27.62 -16.18 4.71
C ARG A 299 26.16 -15.77 4.69
N THR A 300 25.58 -15.67 3.50
CA THR A 300 24.16 -15.35 3.32
C THR A 300 23.32 -16.60 3.55
N ILE A 301 22.33 -16.53 4.44
CA ILE A 301 21.38 -17.63 4.67
C ILE A 301 20.05 -17.38 3.97
N ALA A 302 19.71 -16.14 3.66
CA ALA A 302 18.54 -15.81 2.85
C ALA A 302 18.70 -14.46 2.14
N TYR A 303 18.09 -14.34 0.97
CA TYR A 303 17.88 -13.04 0.33
C TYR A 303 16.50 -12.97 -0.32
N VAL A 304 16.03 -11.74 -0.51
CA VAL A 304 14.86 -11.39 -1.33
C VAL A 304 15.22 -10.16 -2.14
N PHE A 305 14.90 -10.13 -3.43
CA PHE A 305 15.03 -8.91 -4.21
C PHE A 305 13.83 -8.63 -5.11
N VAL A 306 13.69 -7.35 -5.49
CA VAL A 306 12.78 -6.87 -6.52
C VAL A 306 13.51 -5.97 -7.51
N ILE A 307 13.06 -5.99 -8.75
CA ILE A 307 13.46 -5.11 -9.82
C ILE A 307 12.42 -3.99 -9.98
N GLU A 308 12.82 -2.75 -9.71
CA GLU A 308 12.06 -1.54 -9.98
C GLU A 308 12.61 -0.86 -11.25
N PHE A 309 11.71 -0.29 -12.05
CA PHE A 309 12.07 0.56 -13.18
C PHE A 309 11.63 1.98 -12.83
N GLN A 310 12.59 2.86 -12.55
CA GLN A 310 12.26 4.25 -12.24
C GLN A 310 11.78 4.97 -13.50
N LYS A 311 11.13 6.14 -13.36
CA LYS A 311 10.60 6.96 -14.47
C LYS A 311 11.60 7.29 -15.59
N ARG A 312 12.91 7.17 -15.34
CA ARG A 312 13.99 7.35 -16.34
C ARG A 312 14.42 6.03 -17.02
N GLY A 313 13.73 4.93 -16.75
CA GLY A 313 13.82 3.66 -17.45
C GLY A 313 14.89 2.69 -16.98
N LEU A 314 15.93 3.11 -16.26
CA LEU A 314 16.98 2.18 -15.86
C LEU A 314 16.45 1.15 -14.84
N PRO A 315 16.82 -0.14 -14.98
CA PRO A 315 16.52 -1.14 -13.97
C PRO A 315 17.28 -0.89 -12.66
N HIS A 316 16.60 -1.08 -11.54
CA HIS A 316 17.17 -1.05 -10.20
C HIS A 316 16.80 -2.32 -9.46
N CYS A 317 17.75 -2.93 -8.77
CA CYS A 317 17.52 -4.04 -7.87
C CYS A 317 17.53 -3.54 -6.44
N HIS A 318 16.48 -3.82 -5.68
CA HIS A 318 16.41 -3.67 -4.24
C HIS A 318 16.50 -5.05 -3.60
N MET A 319 17.55 -5.30 -2.83
CA MET A 319 17.86 -6.62 -2.27
C MET A 319 18.02 -6.55 -0.76
N LEU A 320 17.30 -7.43 -0.05
CA LEU A 320 17.44 -7.69 1.38
C LEU A 320 18.24 -8.96 1.58
N ILE A 321 19.16 -8.93 2.53
CA ILE A 321 20.07 -10.05 2.84
C ILE A 321 20.00 -10.34 4.33
N ILE A 322 19.86 -11.62 4.68
CA ILE A 322 19.99 -12.14 6.04
C ILE A 322 21.28 -12.96 6.09
N LEU A 323 22.17 -12.60 7.01
CA LEU A 323 23.46 -13.25 7.20
C LEU A 323 23.38 -14.34 8.28
N ALA A 324 24.28 -15.32 8.20
CA ALA A 324 24.52 -16.28 9.27
C ALA A 324 24.92 -15.53 10.54
N ASN A 325 24.54 -16.06 11.71
CA ASN A 325 24.71 -15.35 12.99
C ASN A 325 26.16 -15.00 13.32
N GLU A 326 27.12 -15.78 12.79
CA GLU A 326 28.55 -15.54 12.95
C GLU A 326 29.02 -14.31 12.18
N ASP A 327 28.42 -14.06 11.02
CA ASP A 327 28.83 -13.01 10.06
C ASP A 327 28.00 -11.72 10.18
N LYS A 328 27.04 -11.67 11.12
CA LYS A 328 26.23 -10.46 11.33
C LYS A 328 27.09 -9.29 11.83
N PRO A 329 26.86 -8.06 11.34
CA PRO A 329 27.53 -6.87 11.87
C PRO A 329 27.03 -6.58 13.29
N LYS A 330 27.85 -6.89 14.29
CA LYS A 330 27.50 -6.79 15.73
C LYS A 330 28.00 -5.52 16.40
N ASP A 331 29.03 -4.90 15.83
CA ASP A 331 29.67 -3.70 16.35
C ASP A 331 30.04 -2.73 15.22
N GLU A 332 30.48 -1.55 15.62
CA GLU A 332 30.78 -0.41 14.74
C GLU A 332 31.94 -0.71 13.79
N ASN A 333 32.96 -1.45 14.25
CA ASN A 333 34.11 -1.83 13.42
C ASN A 333 33.69 -2.79 12.31
N HIS A 334 32.87 -3.80 12.63
CA HIS A 334 32.30 -4.70 11.62
C HIS A 334 31.43 -3.96 10.61
N ILE A 335 30.63 -2.97 11.06
CA ILE A 335 29.84 -2.13 10.14
C ILE A 335 30.77 -1.36 9.20
N ASP A 336 31.80 -0.71 9.73
CA ASP A 336 32.75 0.11 8.96
C ASP A 336 33.60 -0.71 7.98
N HIS A 337 33.79 -2.00 8.22
CA HIS A 337 34.43 -2.91 7.28
C HIS A 337 33.54 -3.26 6.08
N ILE A 338 32.22 -3.21 6.25
CA ILE A 338 31.24 -3.58 5.22
C ILE A 338 30.78 -2.33 4.46
N VAL A 339 30.53 -1.23 5.17
CA VAL A 339 29.95 0.01 4.64
C VAL A 339 30.89 1.18 4.90
N CYS A 340 31.20 1.92 3.84
CA CYS A 340 31.95 3.16 3.87
C CYS A 340 31.04 4.32 3.43
N SER A 341 31.23 5.50 4.03
CA SER A 341 30.60 6.74 3.58
C SER A 341 31.58 7.90 3.50
N GLU A 342 32.84 7.59 3.19
CA GLU A 342 33.94 8.55 3.07
C GLU A 342 34.49 8.58 1.65
N ILE A 343 35.04 9.73 1.26
CA ILE A 343 35.83 9.92 0.06
C ILE A 343 37.16 9.17 0.25
N PRO A 344 37.50 8.24 -0.65
CA PRO A 344 38.79 7.55 -0.62
C PRO A 344 39.95 8.52 -0.82
N ASP A 345 41.12 8.20 -0.27
CA ASP A 345 42.34 8.93 -0.57
C ASP A 345 42.62 8.87 -2.10
N PRO A 346 42.71 10.02 -2.80
CA PRO A 346 42.86 10.05 -4.25
C PRO A 346 44.25 9.58 -4.73
N VAL A 347 45.26 9.59 -3.86
CA VAL A 347 46.62 9.13 -4.17
C VAL A 347 46.73 7.63 -3.93
N GLN A 348 46.21 7.13 -2.81
CA GLN A 348 46.30 5.70 -2.47
C GLN A 348 45.28 4.86 -3.23
N PHE A 349 44.06 5.37 -3.43
CA PHE A 349 42.95 4.64 -4.05
C PHE A 349 42.30 5.42 -5.21
N PRO A 350 43.08 5.79 -6.26
CA PRO A 350 42.60 6.66 -7.34
C PRO A 350 41.40 6.08 -8.09
N GLN A 351 41.35 4.76 -8.27
CA GLN A 351 40.23 4.10 -8.96
C GLN A 351 38.94 4.12 -8.12
N LEU A 352 39.05 3.84 -6.82
CA LEU A 352 37.88 3.89 -5.93
C LEU A 352 37.38 5.33 -5.78
N TYR A 353 38.30 6.31 -5.67
CA TYR A 353 37.97 7.73 -5.67
C TYR A 353 37.13 8.11 -6.90
N GLU A 354 37.55 7.69 -8.09
CA GLU A 354 36.79 7.93 -9.33
C GLU A 354 35.42 7.23 -9.35
N CYS A 355 35.33 6.00 -8.83
CA CYS A 355 34.03 5.33 -8.71
C CYS A 355 33.09 6.05 -7.73
N VAL A 356 33.60 6.49 -6.57
CA VAL A 356 32.83 7.27 -5.59
C VAL A 356 32.36 8.58 -6.20
N ARG A 357 33.25 9.28 -6.91
CA ARG A 357 32.94 10.54 -7.62
C ARG A 357 31.77 10.39 -8.59
N ARG A 358 31.76 9.30 -9.36
CA ARG A 358 30.76 9.09 -10.42
C ARG A 358 29.43 8.60 -9.86
N HIS A 359 29.47 7.76 -8.84
CA HIS A 359 28.31 6.95 -8.48
C HIS A 359 27.79 7.20 -7.07
N MET A 360 28.62 7.60 -6.11
CA MET A 360 28.26 7.63 -4.69
C MET A 360 28.09 9.04 -4.11
N ILE A 361 28.00 10.06 -4.94
CA ILE A 361 27.73 11.42 -4.44
C ILE A 361 26.23 11.70 -4.53
N HIS A 362 25.64 12.05 -3.40
CA HIS A 362 24.33 12.67 -3.40
C HIS A 362 24.46 14.02 -4.11
N GLY A 363 23.67 14.25 -5.15
CA GLY A 363 23.77 15.47 -5.94
C GLY A 363 23.63 16.72 -5.06
N PRO A 364 24.34 17.83 -5.41
CA PRO A 364 24.22 19.08 -4.66
C PRO A 364 22.75 19.44 -4.46
N CYS A 365 22.36 19.69 -3.22
CA CYS A 365 21.00 20.02 -2.82
C CYS A 365 21.04 21.00 -1.64
N GLY A 366 19.90 21.24 -1.00
CA GLY A 366 19.85 22.15 0.15
C GLY A 366 20.22 23.56 -0.26
N THR A 367 21.17 24.14 0.47
CA THR A 367 21.69 25.48 0.20
C THR A 367 22.50 25.56 -1.09
N LEU A 368 23.15 24.47 -1.51
CA LEU A 368 23.96 24.44 -2.74
C LEU A 368 23.08 24.43 -4.00
N ASN A 369 21.94 23.75 -3.93
CA ASN A 369 20.96 23.73 -5.00
C ASN A 369 19.53 23.50 -4.47
N PRO A 370 18.78 24.58 -4.21
CA PRO A 370 17.40 24.50 -3.70
C PRO A 370 16.40 23.89 -4.70
N HIS A 371 16.76 23.80 -5.99
CA HIS A 371 15.90 23.27 -7.06
C HIS A 371 16.10 21.78 -7.32
N SER A 372 16.96 21.11 -6.54
CA SER A 372 17.15 19.67 -6.68
C SER A 372 15.86 18.90 -6.39
N THR A 373 15.62 17.82 -7.14
CA THR A 373 14.37 17.03 -7.06
C THR A 373 14.16 16.35 -5.70
N CYS A 374 15.20 16.26 -4.88
CA CYS A 374 15.16 15.72 -3.53
C CYS A 374 14.69 16.74 -2.48
N MET A 375 14.53 18.01 -2.84
CA MET A 375 14.12 19.09 -1.93
C MET A 375 12.61 19.04 -1.67
N GLU A 376 12.25 18.91 -0.39
CA GLU A 376 10.88 18.96 0.12
C GLU A 376 10.85 19.95 1.29
N ASP A 377 9.97 20.95 1.24
CA ASP A 377 9.83 22.00 2.27
C ASP A 377 11.16 22.70 2.65
N GLY A 378 12.02 22.95 1.66
CA GLY A 378 13.31 23.62 1.84
C GLY A 378 14.39 22.76 2.50
N LYS A 379 14.13 21.46 2.72
CA LYS A 379 15.12 20.48 3.22
C LYS A 379 15.26 19.33 2.25
N CYS A 380 16.42 18.68 2.25
CA CYS A 380 16.58 17.45 1.49
C CYS A 380 15.76 16.33 2.15
N SER A 381 14.90 15.67 1.40
CA SER A 381 14.12 14.48 1.83
C SER A 381 15.00 13.30 2.27
N LYS A 382 16.29 13.32 1.93
CA LYS A 382 17.32 12.35 2.34
C LYS A 382 18.26 12.89 3.42
N GLU A 383 18.00 14.11 3.90
CA GLU A 383 18.73 14.81 4.96
C GLU A 383 20.22 15.02 4.62
N PHE A 384 20.51 15.34 3.36
CA PHE A 384 21.85 15.81 2.95
C PHE A 384 21.95 17.34 3.07
N PRO A 385 23.13 17.88 3.43
CA PRO A 385 24.34 17.16 3.86
C PRO A 385 24.15 16.47 5.22
N LYS A 386 24.78 15.30 5.40
CA LYS A 386 24.79 14.56 6.68
C LYS A 386 25.71 15.24 7.71
N GLU A 387 25.66 14.78 8.95
CA GLU A 387 26.60 15.17 10.01
C GLU A 387 27.97 14.49 9.81
N PHE A 388 29.01 14.96 10.53
CA PHE A 388 30.34 14.35 10.58
C PHE A 388 30.54 13.53 11.88
N PRO A 389 29.97 12.33 12.03
CA PRO A 389 30.30 11.47 13.14
C PRO A 389 31.67 10.80 12.92
N ASN A 390 32.55 10.88 13.93
CA ASN A 390 33.87 10.24 13.88
C ASN A 390 33.80 8.71 13.96
N ASP A 391 32.73 8.16 14.54
CA ASP A 391 32.46 6.74 14.70
C ASP A 391 31.04 6.41 14.23
N THR A 392 30.79 5.15 13.86
CA THR A 392 29.44 4.74 13.44
C THR A 392 28.50 4.67 14.64
N LEU A 393 27.47 5.51 14.67
CA LEU A 393 26.57 5.60 15.82
C LEU A 393 25.27 4.78 15.60
N PRO A 394 24.77 4.07 16.62
CA PRO A 394 23.46 3.44 16.56
C PRO A 394 22.36 4.50 16.41
N ASN A 395 21.33 4.16 15.63
CA ASN A 395 20.17 5.02 15.41
C ASN A 395 18.89 4.29 15.81
N LYS A 396 18.04 4.95 16.60
CA LYS A 396 16.79 4.35 17.13
C LYS A 396 15.71 4.17 16.06
N ASP A 397 15.80 4.85 14.91
CA ASP A 397 14.69 4.94 13.94
C ASP A 397 14.96 4.35 12.54
N GLY A 398 16.09 3.67 12.28
CA GLY A 398 16.22 2.98 10.99
C GLY A 398 17.60 2.41 10.67
N TYR A 399 18.53 3.28 10.27
CA TYR A 399 19.87 2.93 9.79
C TYR A 399 20.92 3.60 10.68
N PRO A 400 22.07 2.95 10.96
CA PRO A 400 23.17 3.57 11.68
C PRO A 400 23.58 4.91 11.05
N ARG A 401 24.03 5.84 11.88
CA ARG A 401 24.72 7.03 11.37
C ARG A 401 26.16 6.62 11.13
N TYR A 402 26.48 6.26 9.89
CA TYR A 402 27.81 5.80 9.52
C TYR A 402 28.87 6.86 9.76
N ARG A 403 30.08 6.40 10.09
CA ARG A 403 31.29 7.21 10.20
C ARG A 403 31.50 8.06 8.94
N ARG A 404 31.68 9.37 9.17
CA ARG A 404 32.06 10.38 8.18
C ARG A 404 33.02 11.34 8.88
N ARG A 405 34.32 11.07 8.84
CA ARG A 405 35.30 11.95 9.47
C ARG A 405 35.46 13.22 8.65
N ASP A 406 35.67 14.34 9.33
CA ASP A 406 36.13 15.56 8.68
C ASP A 406 37.65 15.47 8.52
N ASN A 407 38.08 14.87 7.40
CA ASN A 407 39.48 14.63 7.08
C ASN A 407 40.06 15.66 6.10
N GLY A 408 39.31 16.74 5.82
CA GLY A 408 39.71 17.78 4.86
C GLY A 408 39.74 17.35 3.40
N ILE A 409 39.37 16.10 3.07
CA ILE A 409 39.30 15.64 1.67
C ILE A 409 37.99 16.14 1.07
N THR A 410 38.11 16.86 -0.05
CA THR A 410 36.98 17.37 -0.83
C THR A 410 37.01 16.85 -2.26
N MET A 411 35.89 17.02 -2.94
CA MET A 411 35.71 16.62 -4.33
C MET A 411 34.86 17.62 -5.09
N THR A 412 35.27 17.92 -6.32
CA THR A 412 34.56 18.88 -7.18
C THR A 412 33.52 18.18 -8.07
N ILE A 413 32.27 18.63 -7.97
CA ILE A 413 31.14 18.17 -8.79
C ILE A 413 30.53 19.38 -9.52
N GLY A 414 30.87 19.51 -10.80
CA GLY A 414 30.52 20.69 -11.57
C GLY A 414 31.18 21.94 -10.98
N LYS A 415 30.36 22.87 -10.46
CA LYS A 415 30.83 24.10 -9.79
C LYS A 415 30.84 24.01 -8.27
N TYR A 416 30.47 22.86 -7.71
CA TYR A 416 30.31 22.66 -6.27
C TYR A 416 31.47 21.84 -5.72
N GLU A 417 31.86 22.16 -4.50
CA GLU A 417 32.80 21.37 -3.71
C GLU A 417 32.01 20.60 -2.64
N VAL A 418 32.24 19.30 -2.54
CA VAL A 418 31.57 18.41 -1.59
C VAL A 418 32.59 17.61 -0.79
N ASP A 419 32.19 17.19 0.41
CA ASP A 419 33.00 16.42 1.36
C ASP A 419 32.26 15.12 1.76
N ASN A 420 32.76 14.45 2.81
CA ASN A 420 32.20 13.19 3.30
C ASN A 420 30.71 13.28 3.70
N ARG A 421 30.13 14.46 3.94
CA ARG A 421 28.70 14.62 4.27
C ARG A 421 27.77 14.30 3.10
N TRP A 422 28.30 14.26 1.88
CA TRP A 422 27.55 14.07 0.64
C TRP A 422 27.61 12.64 0.10
N ILE A 423 28.41 11.78 0.71
CA ILE A 423 28.65 10.42 0.21
C ILE A 423 27.50 9.49 0.58
N VAL A 424 26.93 8.82 -0.41
CA VAL A 424 25.95 7.75 -0.25
C VAL A 424 26.71 6.50 0.26
N PRO A 425 26.23 5.82 1.31
CA PRO A 425 26.89 4.63 1.87
C PRO A 425 27.13 3.53 0.82
N TYR A 426 28.33 2.96 0.79
CA TYR A 426 28.74 1.99 -0.23
C TYR A 426 29.66 0.92 0.31
N ASN A 427 29.75 -0.21 -0.39
CA ASN A 427 30.80 -1.20 -0.16
C ASN A 427 31.91 -1.01 -1.22
N PRO A 428 33.18 -0.78 -0.82
CA PRO A 428 34.28 -0.51 -1.77
C PRO A 428 34.46 -1.61 -2.83
N TYR A 429 34.39 -2.89 -2.43
CA TYR A 429 34.56 -4.02 -3.35
C TYR A 429 33.46 -4.06 -4.41
N LEU A 430 32.18 -3.97 -3.99
CA LEU A 430 31.06 -3.99 -4.93
C LEU A 430 31.07 -2.77 -5.85
N LEU A 431 31.33 -1.58 -5.31
CA LEU A 431 31.41 -0.36 -6.10
C LEU A 431 32.47 -0.45 -7.19
N MET A 432 33.68 -0.90 -6.85
CA MET A 432 34.77 -1.06 -7.81
C MET A 432 34.47 -2.12 -8.86
N LYS A 433 33.98 -3.29 -8.43
CA LYS A 433 33.74 -4.42 -9.33
C LYS A 433 32.65 -4.10 -10.35
N TYR A 434 31.55 -3.51 -9.92
CA TYR A 434 30.41 -3.25 -10.79
C TYR A 434 30.46 -1.87 -11.44
N ASN A 435 31.31 -0.95 -10.97
CA ASN A 435 31.43 0.42 -11.47
C ASN A 435 30.05 1.05 -11.74
N ALA A 436 29.19 1.06 -10.72
CA ALA A 436 27.79 1.46 -10.83
C ALA A 436 27.29 2.00 -9.49
N HIS A 437 26.13 2.65 -9.52
CA HIS A 437 25.50 3.12 -8.28
C HIS A 437 24.95 1.93 -7.46
N ILE A 438 25.73 1.48 -6.48
CA ILE A 438 25.39 0.48 -5.46
C ILE A 438 25.39 1.13 -4.07
N ASN A 439 24.20 1.42 -3.54
CA ASN A 439 24.02 1.86 -2.16
C ASN A 439 23.93 0.63 -1.23
N MET A 440 24.59 0.67 -0.09
CA MET A 440 24.53 -0.39 0.92
C MET A 440 24.20 0.16 2.30
N GLU A 441 23.18 -0.41 2.94
CA GLU A 441 22.67 0.00 4.24
C GLU A 441 22.60 -1.17 5.22
N ILE A 442 22.91 -0.92 6.50
CA ILE A 442 22.75 -1.89 7.59
C ILE A 442 21.34 -1.80 8.18
N CYS A 443 20.63 -2.91 8.17
CA CYS A 443 19.27 -3.00 8.69
C CYS A 443 19.29 -3.27 10.21
N THR A 444 19.11 -2.25 11.04
CA THR A 444 19.11 -2.42 12.51
C THR A 444 17.73 -2.73 13.08
N THR A 445 16.62 -2.27 12.47
CA THR A 445 15.28 -2.39 13.06
C THR A 445 14.24 -3.06 12.16
N VAL A 446 13.17 -3.57 12.79
CA VAL A 446 11.96 -4.05 12.10
C VAL A 446 11.20 -2.90 11.40
N LYS A 447 11.36 -1.64 11.87
CA LYS A 447 10.80 -0.47 11.15
C LYS A 447 11.43 -0.34 9.77
N SER A 448 12.74 -0.58 9.66
CA SER A 448 13.45 -0.63 8.38
C SER A 448 12.79 -1.66 7.45
N ILE A 449 12.34 -2.81 7.95
CA ILE A 449 11.62 -3.83 7.14
C ILE A 449 10.36 -3.24 6.48
N LYS A 450 9.48 -2.54 7.22
CA LYS A 450 8.28 -1.93 6.61
C LYS A 450 8.65 -0.91 5.54
N TYR A 451 9.69 -0.11 5.78
CA TYR A 451 10.18 0.89 4.84
C TYR A 451 10.86 0.26 3.62
N LEU A 452 11.60 -0.84 3.79
CA LEU A 452 12.27 -1.58 2.72
C LEU A 452 11.27 -2.27 1.80
N PHE A 453 10.21 -2.83 2.39
CA PHE A 453 9.12 -3.45 1.63
C PHE A 453 8.31 -2.42 0.84
N LYS A 454 8.32 -1.13 1.23
CA LYS A 454 7.78 -0.05 0.37
C LYS A 454 8.53 0.04 -0.96
N TYR A 455 9.86 -0.14 -0.97
CA TYR A 455 10.66 -0.13 -2.20
C TYR A 455 10.50 -1.42 -3.01
N ILE A 456 10.28 -2.54 -2.34
CA ILE A 456 10.08 -3.86 -2.97
C ILE A 456 8.66 -4.00 -3.54
N TYR A 457 7.64 -3.33 -2.96
CA TYR A 457 6.23 -3.50 -3.34
C TYR A 457 5.53 -2.19 -3.69
N LYS A 458 6.30 -1.19 -4.13
CA LYS A 458 5.73 0.03 -4.70
C LYS A 458 4.90 -0.35 -5.93
N GLY A 459 3.68 0.18 -6.00
CA GLY A 459 2.82 0.00 -7.17
C GLY A 459 3.49 0.55 -8.43
N HIS A 460 2.99 0.14 -9.59
CA HIS A 460 3.49 0.60 -10.87
C HIS A 460 3.31 2.11 -11.03
N ASP A 461 4.20 2.73 -11.80
CA ASP A 461 3.97 4.10 -12.25
C ASP A 461 2.68 4.11 -13.07
N CYS A 462 1.81 5.07 -12.76
CA CYS A 462 0.59 5.34 -13.51
C CYS A 462 0.73 6.68 -14.22
N ALA A 463 0.23 6.74 -15.44
CA ALA A 463 0.10 7.96 -16.21
C ALA A 463 -1.38 8.31 -16.34
N ASN A 464 -1.73 9.55 -16.03
CA ASN A 464 -3.03 10.09 -16.38
C ASN A 464 -2.95 10.63 -17.81
N ILE A 465 -3.65 9.98 -18.73
CA ILE A 465 -3.67 10.34 -20.14
C ILE A 465 -4.92 11.16 -20.42
N LYS A 466 -4.72 12.39 -20.89
CA LYS A 466 -5.80 13.24 -21.38
C LYS A 466 -6.04 12.96 -22.87
N LEU A 467 -7.20 12.37 -23.19
CA LEU A 467 -7.64 12.18 -24.56
C LEU A 467 -8.46 13.40 -25.00
N GLN A 468 -7.90 14.18 -25.93
CA GLN A 468 -8.68 15.20 -26.63
C GLN A 468 -9.55 14.51 -27.68
N ARG A 469 -10.84 14.32 -27.38
CA ARG A 469 -11.85 14.01 -28.38
C ARG A 469 -12.68 15.28 -28.64
N PRO A 470 -13.18 15.48 -29.87
CA PRO A 470 -13.84 16.74 -30.27
C PRO A 470 -15.10 17.10 -29.47
N VAL A 471 -15.64 16.19 -28.64
CA VAL A 471 -16.93 16.40 -27.94
C VAL A 471 -16.85 16.23 -26.42
N LYS A 472 -15.84 15.53 -25.87
CA LYS A 472 -15.64 15.33 -24.41
C LYS A 472 -14.17 15.07 -24.08
N GLU A 473 -13.66 15.74 -23.04
CA GLU A 473 -12.36 15.40 -22.45
C GLU A 473 -12.49 14.11 -21.63
N ALA A 474 -11.75 13.08 -22.02
CA ALA A 474 -11.65 11.83 -21.25
C ALA A 474 -10.26 11.75 -20.60
N HIS A 475 -10.22 11.53 -19.29
CA HIS A 475 -9.00 11.23 -18.55
C HIS A 475 -8.95 9.72 -18.30
N LEU A 476 -7.82 9.09 -18.64
CA LEU A 476 -7.62 7.66 -18.48
C LEU A 476 -6.41 7.43 -17.58
N ASP A 477 -6.62 6.78 -16.44
CA ASP A 477 -5.53 6.32 -15.59
C ASP A 477 -4.98 5.03 -16.19
N ALA A 478 -3.85 5.14 -16.87
CA ALA A 478 -3.15 4.03 -17.51
C ALA A 478 -1.93 3.64 -16.69
N ARG A 479 -1.62 2.34 -16.71
CA ARG A 479 -0.34 1.86 -16.22
C ARG A 479 0.76 2.27 -17.20
N TYR A 480 1.81 2.91 -16.70
CA TYR A 480 3.02 3.18 -17.46
C TYR A 480 3.97 1.98 -17.38
N VAL A 481 4.46 1.54 -18.53
CA VAL A 481 5.49 0.50 -18.65
C VAL A 481 6.62 1.11 -19.48
N SER A 482 7.78 1.30 -18.85
CA SER A 482 8.95 1.85 -19.55
C SER A 482 9.51 0.87 -20.57
N ALA A 483 10.26 1.35 -21.57
CA ALA A 483 10.84 0.48 -22.59
C ALA A 483 11.76 -0.62 -22.00
N PRO A 484 12.61 -0.34 -20.99
CA PRO A 484 13.36 -1.40 -20.31
C PRO A 484 12.48 -2.34 -19.48
N GLU A 485 11.39 -1.87 -18.85
CA GLU A 485 10.45 -2.79 -18.18
C GLU A 485 9.79 -3.73 -19.19
N ALA A 486 9.39 -3.22 -20.35
CA ALA A 486 8.82 -4.01 -21.42
C ALA A 486 9.83 -5.06 -21.94
N ALA A 487 11.07 -4.65 -22.22
CA ALA A 487 12.13 -5.57 -22.67
C ALA A 487 12.47 -6.64 -21.62
N TRP A 488 12.47 -6.29 -20.33
CA TRP A 488 12.66 -7.23 -19.22
C TRP A 488 11.55 -8.29 -19.18
N ARG A 489 10.29 -7.85 -19.33
CA ARG A 489 9.12 -8.74 -19.35
C ARG A 489 9.10 -9.65 -20.59
N LEU A 490 9.41 -9.11 -21.77
CA LEU A 490 9.51 -9.87 -23.02
C LEU A 490 10.62 -10.92 -22.97
N SER A 491 11.68 -10.66 -22.21
CA SER A 491 12.77 -11.61 -21.96
C SER A 491 12.44 -12.64 -20.86
N GLU A 492 11.22 -12.61 -20.32
CA GLU A 492 10.75 -13.45 -19.21
C GLU A 492 11.65 -13.39 -17.95
N PHE A 493 12.34 -12.27 -17.75
CA PHE A 493 13.19 -12.11 -16.59
C PHE A 493 12.34 -11.89 -15.32
N PRO A 494 12.67 -12.55 -14.21
CA PRO A 494 11.90 -12.42 -12.98
C PRO A 494 12.05 -11.00 -12.41
N LEU A 495 10.92 -10.36 -12.10
CA LEU A 495 10.87 -9.05 -11.43
C LEU A 495 11.16 -9.12 -9.93
N HIS A 496 11.12 -10.33 -9.37
CA HIS A 496 11.40 -10.60 -7.98
C HIS A 496 11.96 -12.00 -7.86
N ASP A 497 12.82 -12.22 -6.89
CA ASP A 497 13.30 -13.55 -6.58
C ASP A 497 13.65 -13.65 -5.09
N LYS A 498 13.76 -14.89 -4.62
CA LYS A 498 14.01 -15.21 -3.23
C LYS A 498 14.81 -16.50 -3.15
N PHE A 499 15.72 -16.56 -2.19
CA PHE A 499 16.55 -17.74 -1.98
C PHE A 499 15.72 -18.99 -1.61
N HIS A 500 14.69 -18.79 -0.78
CA HIS A 500 13.83 -19.88 -0.30
C HIS A 500 12.61 -20.05 -1.19
N ALA A 501 12.33 -21.30 -1.58
CA ALA A 501 11.06 -21.64 -2.21
C ALA A 501 9.94 -21.58 -1.15
N ILE A 502 8.91 -20.78 -1.43
CA ILE A 502 7.73 -20.67 -0.55
C ILE A 502 6.61 -21.52 -1.11
N ILE A 503 6.22 -22.57 -0.38
CA ILE A 503 5.09 -23.43 -0.73
C ILE A 503 3.86 -22.89 -0.02
N ARG A 504 2.90 -22.37 -0.80
CA ARG A 504 1.66 -21.80 -0.27
C ARG A 504 0.67 -22.92 0.02
N LEU A 505 0.26 -23.00 1.28
CA LEU A 505 -0.56 -24.06 1.85
C LEU A 505 -2.01 -23.60 1.93
N ALA A 506 -2.90 -24.44 1.37
CA ALA A 506 -4.32 -24.20 1.34
C ALA A 506 -4.89 -24.24 2.76
N VAL A 507 -5.87 -23.37 3.00
CA VAL A 507 -6.66 -23.32 4.23
C VAL A 507 -8.09 -23.07 3.81
N HIS A 508 -8.98 -23.99 4.16
CA HIS A 508 -10.40 -23.91 3.84
C HIS A 508 -11.20 -24.82 4.78
N LEU A 509 -12.49 -24.55 4.91
CA LEU A 509 -13.44 -25.42 5.60
C LEU A 509 -13.74 -26.69 4.77
N PRO A 510 -14.35 -27.74 5.37
CA PRO A 510 -14.79 -28.92 4.63
C PRO A 510 -15.64 -28.54 3.41
N ASN A 511 -15.27 -29.05 2.23
CA ASN A 511 -15.93 -28.81 0.95
C ASN A 511 -15.98 -27.35 0.48
N GLN A 512 -15.14 -26.46 1.04
CA GLN A 512 -15.05 -25.04 0.66
C GLN A 512 -13.71 -24.68 0.02
N GLN A 513 -13.05 -25.65 -0.62
CA GLN A 513 -11.81 -25.40 -1.35
C GLN A 513 -12.04 -24.48 -2.57
N PRO A 514 -11.10 -23.58 -2.89
CA PRO A 514 -11.21 -22.76 -4.09
C PRO A 514 -11.05 -23.62 -5.35
N VAL A 515 -11.96 -23.43 -6.32
CA VAL A 515 -11.91 -24.08 -7.64
C VAL A 515 -11.78 -23.01 -8.71
N TYR A 516 -10.75 -23.13 -9.54
CA TYR A 516 -10.52 -22.24 -10.68
C TYR A 516 -10.92 -22.94 -11.97
N PHE A 517 -11.66 -22.24 -12.82
CA PHE A 517 -12.13 -22.75 -14.12
C PHE A 517 -12.02 -21.64 -15.17
N ALA A 518 -11.89 -22.05 -16.43
CA ALA A 518 -12.19 -21.19 -17.56
C ALA A 518 -13.69 -21.25 -17.82
N GLU A 519 -14.30 -20.14 -18.20
CA GLU A 519 -15.73 -20.08 -18.55
C GLU A 519 -16.08 -21.18 -19.56
N GLY A 520 -17.14 -21.95 -19.26
CA GLY A 520 -17.56 -23.11 -20.05
C GLY A 520 -16.98 -24.46 -19.60
N ASN A 521 -15.98 -24.47 -18.71
CA ASN A 521 -15.33 -25.68 -18.18
C ASN A 521 -15.61 -25.89 -16.67
N GLU A 522 -16.72 -25.34 -16.16
CA GLU A 522 -17.09 -25.38 -14.73
C GLU A 522 -17.19 -26.82 -14.21
N ARG A 523 -17.91 -27.68 -14.96
CA ARG A 523 -18.18 -29.06 -14.56
C ARG A 523 -16.89 -29.88 -14.47
N GLU A 524 -16.03 -29.80 -15.48
CA GLU A 524 -14.75 -30.50 -15.45
C GLU A 524 -13.85 -30.01 -14.31
N ALA A 525 -13.88 -28.70 -14.01
CA ALA A 525 -13.11 -28.15 -12.90
C ALA A 525 -13.61 -28.67 -11.54
N LEU A 526 -14.92 -28.81 -11.36
CA LEU A 526 -15.52 -29.45 -10.19
C LEU A 526 -15.17 -30.93 -10.09
N GLU A 527 -15.25 -31.68 -11.19
CA GLU A 527 -14.88 -33.10 -11.24
C GLU A 527 -13.39 -33.30 -10.90
N ARG A 528 -12.51 -32.45 -11.45
CA ARG A 528 -11.08 -32.44 -11.09
C ARG A 528 -10.85 -32.10 -9.61
N ALA A 529 -11.56 -31.10 -9.08
CA ALA A 529 -11.44 -30.67 -7.69
C ALA A 529 -12.01 -31.69 -6.68
N ALA A 530 -12.93 -32.56 -7.11
CA ALA A 530 -13.45 -33.64 -6.29
C ALA A 530 -12.44 -34.79 -6.12
N ILE A 531 -11.59 -35.02 -7.13
CA ILE A 531 -10.59 -36.10 -7.12
C ILE A 531 -9.26 -35.62 -6.54
N LYS A 532 -8.87 -34.39 -6.84
CA LYS A 532 -7.55 -33.86 -6.49
C LYS A 532 -7.55 -33.26 -5.08
N ASP A 533 -6.69 -33.79 -4.23
CA ASP A 533 -6.48 -33.22 -2.90
C ASP A 533 -5.85 -31.84 -2.94
N THR A 534 -6.26 -30.99 -1.98
CA THR A 534 -5.53 -29.77 -1.66
C THR A 534 -4.31 -30.11 -0.82
N THR A 535 -3.40 -29.15 -0.61
CA THR A 535 -2.27 -29.35 0.30
C THR A 535 -2.72 -29.72 1.73
N LEU A 536 -3.92 -29.25 2.15
CA LEU A 536 -4.50 -29.52 3.46
C LEU A 536 -5.09 -30.94 3.54
N THR A 537 -5.93 -31.33 2.59
CA THR A 537 -6.53 -32.68 2.60
C THR A 537 -5.49 -33.77 2.34
N ALA A 538 -4.48 -33.47 1.52
CA ALA A 538 -3.34 -34.36 1.34
C ALA A 538 -2.50 -34.51 2.62
N TRP A 539 -2.38 -33.46 3.44
CA TRP A 539 -1.67 -33.54 4.72
C TRP A 539 -2.41 -34.45 5.71
N PHE A 540 -3.73 -34.38 5.76
CA PHE A 540 -4.56 -35.31 6.52
C PHE A 540 -4.31 -36.78 6.09
N LYS A 541 -4.35 -37.05 4.78
CA LYS A 541 -4.06 -38.39 4.24
C LYS A 541 -2.63 -38.85 4.54
N LEU A 542 -1.67 -37.94 4.43
CA LEU A 542 -0.27 -38.21 4.76
C LEU A 542 -0.14 -38.63 6.23
N ASN A 543 -0.75 -37.91 7.17
CA ASN A 543 -0.70 -38.26 8.59
C ASN A 543 -1.41 -39.60 8.89
N SER A 544 -2.48 -39.93 8.19
CA SER A 544 -3.14 -41.24 8.32
C SER A 544 -2.23 -42.39 7.91
N GLN A 545 -1.43 -42.20 6.85
CA GLN A 545 -0.62 -43.25 6.22
C GLN A 545 0.82 -43.33 6.75
N ASN A 546 1.38 -42.20 7.18
CA ASN A 546 2.77 -42.08 7.60
C ASN A 546 2.86 -41.51 9.02
N PRO A 547 3.11 -42.36 10.04
CA PRO A 547 3.30 -41.91 11.41
C PRO A 547 4.41 -40.87 11.59
N ASP A 548 5.48 -40.93 10.80
CA ASP A 548 6.59 -39.97 10.89
C ASP A 548 6.15 -38.56 10.49
N ALA A 549 5.13 -38.41 9.64
CA ALA A 549 4.60 -37.10 9.27
C ALA A 549 3.90 -36.40 10.44
N ARG A 550 3.42 -37.17 11.43
CA ARG A 550 2.62 -36.65 12.56
C ARG A 550 3.42 -35.80 13.54
N GLN A 551 4.75 -35.83 13.48
CA GLN A 551 5.61 -34.97 14.30
C GLN A 551 5.68 -33.53 13.77
N TYR A 552 5.32 -33.30 12.50
CA TYR A 552 5.46 -32.00 11.86
C TYR A 552 4.16 -31.20 11.86
N LEU A 553 4.27 -29.89 12.11
CA LEU A 553 3.18 -28.95 11.91
C LEU A 553 2.90 -28.80 10.41
N TYR A 554 1.66 -28.45 10.05
CA TYR A 554 1.25 -28.34 8.65
C TYR A 554 2.17 -27.40 7.83
N HIS A 555 2.62 -26.28 8.40
CA HIS A 555 3.53 -25.35 7.73
C HIS A 555 4.98 -25.85 7.60
N ASP A 556 5.35 -26.90 8.32
CA ASP A 556 6.68 -27.51 8.27
C ASP A 556 6.73 -28.70 7.31
N ILE A 557 5.59 -29.26 6.91
CA ILE A 557 5.50 -30.35 5.94
C ILE A 557 6.30 -30.08 4.66
N PRO A 558 6.27 -28.89 4.03
CA PRO A 558 7.06 -28.64 2.82
C PRO A 558 8.58 -28.76 2.99
N GLN A 559 9.09 -28.69 4.22
CA GLN A 559 10.51 -28.87 4.52
C GLN A 559 10.91 -30.35 4.42
N HIS A 560 9.98 -31.27 4.72
CA HIS A 560 10.23 -32.71 4.77
C HIS A 560 9.58 -33.48 3.61
N PHE A 561 8.58 -32.88 2.96
CA PHE A 561 7.78 -33.49 1.90
C PHE A 561 7.62 -32.54 0.71
N VAL A 562 7.44 -33.12 -0.48
CA VAL A 562 7.16 -32.43 -1.74
C VAL A 562 5.71 -32.71 -2.14
N PHE A 563 4.96 -31.66 -2.47
CA PHE A 563 3.61 -31.79 -3.00
C PHE A 563 3.66 -32.02 -4.51
N GLU A 564 3.23 -33.20 -4.94
CA GLU A 564 3.24 -33.60 -6.34
C GLU A 564 2.00 -33.10 -7.11
N ARG A 565 2.09 -33.07 -8.44
CA ARG A 565 0.99 -32.62 -9.32
C ARG A 565 -0.30 -33.44 -9.17
N ASN A 566 -0.16 -34.70 -8.76
CA ASN A 566 -1.26 -35.64 -8.47
C ASN A 566 -2.00 -35.32 -7.15
N GLY A 567 -1.54 -34.34 -6.36
CA GLY A 567 -2.16 -33.97 -5.10
C GLY A 567 -1.65 -34.73 -3.88
N THR A 568 -0.49 -35.40 -3.96
CA THR A 568 0.06 -36.18 -2.84
C THR A 568 1.34 -35.59 -2.28
N TRP A 569 1.61 -35.85 -1.00
CA TRP A 569 2.88 -35.52 -0.35
C TRP A 569 3.81 -36.73 -0.38
N LYS A 570 5.04 -36.55 -0.87
CA LYS A 570 6.11 -37.56 -0.81
C LYS A 570 7.34 -37.06 -0.08
N HIS A 571 8.09 -37.96 0.53
CA HIS A 571 9.33 -37.59 1.22
C HIS A 571 10.26 -36.80 0.30
N ARG A 572 10.79 -35.71 0.83
CA ARG A 572 11.74 -34.87 0.14
C ARG A 572 13.12 -35.53 0.16
N LEU A 573 13.66 -35.75 -1.03
CA LEU A 573 15.02 -36.26 -1.21
C LEU A 573 16.06 -35.15 -1.40
N GLN A 574 15.63 -33.98 -1.91
CA GLN A 574 16.51 -32.85 -2.26
C GLN A 574 15.83 -31.48 -2.01
N GLY A 575 16.65 -30.46 -1.78
CA GLY A 575 16.24 -29.05 -1.65
C GLY A 575 15.87 -28.65 -0.22
N GLU A 576 16.86 -28.19 0.54
CA GLU A 576 16.71 -27.85 1.97
C GLU A 576 16.07 -26.47 2.20
N ASN A 577 16.08 -25.60 1.19
CA ASN A 577 15.66 -24.19 1.31
C ASN A 577 14.18 -23.99 0.96
N VAL A 578 13.29 -24.69 1.68
CA VAL A 578 11.84 -24.61 1.48
C VAL A 578 11.14 -24.14 2.75
N ILE A 579 10.11 -23.31 2.61
CA ILE A 579 9.28 -22.86 3.72
C ILE A 579 7.82 -22.98 3.33
N GLY A 580 7.00 -23.58 4.20
CA GLY A 580 5.55 -23.58 4.05
C GLY A 580 4.94 -22.27 4.54
N ARG A 581 3.98 -21.73 3.77
CA ARG A 581 3.20 -20.55 4.15
C ARG A 581 1.72 -20.81 3.97
N MET A 582 0.95 -20.79 5.04
CA MET A 582 -0.51 -20.83 4.94
C MET A 582 -1.07 -19.51 4.41
N TYR A 583 -2.09 -19.58 3.57
CA TYR A 583 -2.86 -18.40 3.16
C TYR A 583 -3.39 -17.65 4.39
N SER A 584 -3.44 -16.32 4.30
CA SER A 584 -4.06 -15.50 5.33
C SER A 584 -5.57 -15.63 5.26
N VAL A 585 -6.22 -15.88 6.41
CA VAL A 585 -7.67 -15.91 6.54
C VAL A 585 -8.12 -14.68 7.33
N SER A 586 -9.18 -14.02 6.87
CA SER A 586 -9.74 -12.86 7.55
C SER A 586 -10.35 -13.28 8.89
N PRO A 587 -10.14 -12.53 9.99
CA PRO A 587 -10.85 -12.77 11.25
C PRO A 587 -12.38 -12.69 11.13
N SER A 588 -12.90 -12.02 10.09
CA SER A 588 -14.34 -12.00 9.81
C SER A 588 -14.88 -13.35 9.30
N ASP A 589 -14.02 -14.19 8.74
CA ASP A 589 -14.35 -15.59 8.42
C ASP A 589 -14.00 -16.44 9.64
N VAL A 590 -14.89 -16.40 10.62
CA VAL A 590 -14.66 -16.89 11.98
C VAL A 590 -14.19 -18.35 11.97
N GLU A 591 -14.95 -19.26 11.38
CA GLU A 591 -14.63 -20.69 11.44
C GLU A 591 -13.35 -21.04 10.67
N CYS A 592 -13.14 -20.47 9.48
CA CYS A 592 -11.92 -20.72 8.71
C CYS A 592 -10.68 -20.13 9.40
N TYR A 593 -10.83 -18.98 10.09
CA TYR A 593 -9.75 -18.38 10.87
C TYR A 593 -9.35 -19.28 12.04
N HIS A 594 -10.31 -19.84 12.77
CA HIS A 594 -10.02 -20.76 13.87
C HIS A 594 -9.48 -22.11 13.37
N LEU A 595 -9.95 -22.62 12.24
CA LEU A 595 -9.34 -23.78 11.57
C LEU A 595 -7.86 -23.50 11.27
N ARG A 596 -7.56 -22.33 10.68
CA ARG A 596 -6.19 -21.90 10.40
C ARG A 596 -5.33 -21.87 11.67
N LEU A 597 -5.91 -21.43 12.78
CA LEU A 597 -5.23 -21.40 14.07
C LEU A 597 -4.95 -22.82 14.57
N LEU A 598 -5.91 -23.73 14.47
CA LEU A 598 -5.74 -25.12 14.87
C LEU A 598 -4.63 -25.82 14.07
N VAL A 599 -4.62 -25.69 12.74
CA VAL A 599 -3.56 -26.30 11.89
C VAL A 599 -2.18 -25.65 12.08
N LEU A 600 -2.11 -24.44 12.67
CA LEU A 600 -0.85 -23.80 13.02
C LEU A 600 -0.18 -24.46 14.22
N TYR A 601 -0.95 -25.09 15.11
CA TYR A 601 -0.47 -25.59 16.41
C TYR A 601 -0.75 -27.07 16.67
N THR A 602 -1.52 -27.74 15.80
CA THR A 602 -1.89 -29.15 15.96
C THR A 602 -1.16 -29.99 14.91
N PRO A 603 -0.06 -30.68 15.26
CA PRO A 603 0.59 -31.61 14.36
C PRO A 603 -0.23 -32.91 14.23
N GLY A 604 -0.01 -33.68 13.17
CA GLY A 604 -0.55 -35.04 13.04
C GLY A 604 -2.06 -35.20 12.86
N ALA A 605 -2.83 -34.12 12.65
CA ALA A 605 -4.26 -34.23 12.40
C ALA A 605 -4.52 -35.06 11.12
N CYS A 606 -5.40 -36.06 11.20
CA CYS A 606 -5.73 -36.96 10.09
C CYS A 606 -7.06 -36.60 9.40
N SER A 607 -7.78 -35.60 9.91
CA SER A 607 -9.05 -35.14 9.36
C SER A 607 -9.43 -33.74 9.87
N PHE A 608 -10.52 -33.18 9.34
CA PHE A 608 -11.13 -31.98 9.91
C PHE A 608 -11.74 -32.21 11.30
N ASP A 609 -12.26 -33.41 11.56
CA ASP A 609 -12.83 -33.77 12.87
C ASP A 609 -11.74 -33.96 13.93
N ASP A 610 -10.56 -34.46 13.53
CA ASP A 610 -9.39 -34.53 14.40
C ASP A 610 -8.98 -33.13 14.91
N LEU A 611 -9.04 -32.12 14.04
CA LEU A 611 -8.76 -30.73 14.43
C LEU A 611 -9.78 -30.20 15.45
N LYS A 612 -11.04 -30.65 15.36
CA LYS A 612 -12.09 -30.32 16.34
C LYS A 612 -12.01 -31.18 17.61
N THR A 613 -11.20 -32.23 17.62
CA THR A 613 -11.08 -33.13 18.75
C THR A 613 -10.09 -32.58 19.77
N VAL A 614 -10.56 -32.39 21.00
CA VAL A 614 -9.77 -31.95 22.15
C VAL A 614 -10.10 -32.90 23.31
N ASP A 615 -9.07 -33.49 23.93
CA ASP A 615 -9.20 -34.44 25.03
C ASP A 615 -10.19 -35.61 24.75
N GLY A 616 -10.18 -36.10 23.50
CA GLY A 616 -11.05 -37.20 23.06
C GLY A 616 -12.50 -36.80 22.74
N GLN A 617 -12.86 -35.52 22.87
CA GLN A 617 -14.19 -35.00 22.53
C GLN A 617 -14.17 -34.15 21.27
N ILE A 618 -15.08 -34.42 20.34
CA ILE A 618 -15.25 -33.63 19.12
C ILE A 618 -16.08 -32.38 19.45
N CYS A 619 -15.50 -31.20 19.25
CA CYS A 619 -16.21 -29.92 19.38
C CYS A 619 -17.13 -29.70 18.17
N GLN A 620 -18.17 -28.87 18.33
CA GLN A 620 -19.08 -28.56 17.23
C GLN A 620 -18.44 -27.62 16.19
N THR A 621 -17.60 -26.70 16.65
CA THR A 621 -16.98 -25.66 15.83
C THR A 621 -15.46 -25.65 15.98
N PHE A 622 -14.76 -25.12 14.98
CA PHE A 622 -13.31 -24.90 15.07
C PHE A 622 -12.98 -23.83 16.11
N MET A 623 -13.85 -22.82 16.26
CA MET A 623 -13.69 -21.82 17.32
C MET A 623 -13.72 -22.45 18.71
N GLU A 624 -14.68 -23.33 18.99
CA GLU A 624 -14.77 -24.03 20.26
C GLU A 624 -13.53 -24.90 20.53
N ALA A 625 -13.08 -25.67 19.52
CA ALA A 625 -11.86 -26.46 19.65
C ALA A 625 -10.61 -25.60 19.93
N ALA A 626 -10.50 -24.44 19.26
CA ALA A 626 -9.40 -23.51 19.50
C ALA A 626 -9.43 -22.91 20.91
N LYS A 627 -10.62 -22.60 21.45
CA LYS A 627 -10.80 -22.18 22.85
C LYS A 627 -10.39 -23.27 23.83
N ARG A 628 -10.93 -24.48 23.68
CA ARG A 628 -10.62 -25.62 24.56
C ARG A 628 -9.12 -25.97 24.57
N ARG A 629 -8.41 -25.74 23.45
CA ARG A 629 -6.95 -25.91 23.36
C ARG A 629 -6.14 -24.74 23.94
N GLY A 630 -6.77 -23.71 24.50
CA GLY A 630 -6.10 -22.52 25.03
C GLY A 630 -5.41 -21.67 23.97
N LEU A 631 -5.82 -21.78 22.70
CA LEU A 631 -5.22 -21.00 21.59
C LEU A 631 -5.82 -19.59 21.47
N LEU A 632 -6.94 -19.34 22.17
CA LEU A 632 -7.57 -18.04 22.28
C LEU A 632 -7.50 -17.59 23.73
N ARG A 633 -7.39 -16.28 23.95
CA ARG A 633 -7.74 -15.71 25.26
C ARG A 633 -9.24 -15.85 25.43
N ASP A 634 -9.64 -16.50 26.51
CA ASP A 634 -11.00 -16.54 27.00
C ASP A 634 -11.03 -16.08 28.48
N ASP A 635 -12.23 -16.00 29.03
CA ASP A 635 -12.42 -15.52 30.40
C ASP A 635 -12.23 -16.64 31.44
N THR A 636 -11.87 -17.85 31.02
CA THR A 636 -11.79 -19.03 31.89
C THR A 636 -10.72 -18.88 32.97
N GLU A 637 -9.62 -18.19 32.69
CA GLU A 637 -8.61 -17.86 33.73
C GLU A 637 -9.17 -16.91 34.80
N TYR A 638 -10.06 -15.99 34.42
CA TYR A 638 -10.71 -15.07 35.34
C TYR A 638 -11.83 -15.77 36.11
N GLU A 639 -12.60 -16.65 35.46
CA GLU A 639 -13.63 -17.47 36.10
C GLU A 639 -13.01 -18.38 37.16
N ARG A 640 -11.87 -19.02 36.86
CA ARG A 640 -11.09 -19.79 37.83
C ARG A 640 -10.54 -18.93 38.95
N CYS A 641 -9.95 -17.78 38.63
CA CYS A 641 -9.42 -16.84 39.63
C CYS A 641 -10.51 -16.39 40.61
N MET A 642 -11.70 -16.05 40.10
CA MET A 642 -12.86 -15.69 40.91
C MET A 642 -13.38 -16.88 41.72
N SER A 643 -13.49 -18.06 41.12
CA SER A 643 -13.95 -19.29 41.80
C SER A 643 -13.02 -19.72 42.93
N GLU A 644 -11.70 -19.61 42.73
CA GLU A 644 -10.69 -19.88 43.76
C GLU A 644 -10.75 -18.84 44.89
N ALA A 645 -10.86 -17.56 44.54
CA ALA A 645 -10.91 -16.47 45.51
C ALA A 645 -12.14 -16.56 46.43
N VAL A 646 -13.29 -17.03 45.92
CA VAL A 646 -14.53 -17.21 46.70
C VAL A 646 -14.32 -18.14 47.92
N ILE A 647 -13.37 -19.06 47.84
CA ILE A 647 -13.12 -20.06 48.90
C ILE A 647 -12.49 -19.40 50.14
N PHE A 648 -11.72 -18.32 49.99
CA PHE A 648 -10.89 -17.78 51.07
C PHE A 648 -10.93 -16.25 51.23
N GLN A 649 -11.56 -15.50 50.31
CA GLN A 649 -11.62 -14.04 50.36
C GLN A 649 -12.98 -13.52 50.86
N MET A 650 -12.93 -12.39 51.59
CA MET A 650 -14.13 -11.71 52.06
C MET A 650 -14.82 -10.93 50.93
N PRO A 651 -16.14 -10.68 50.99
CA PRO A 651 -16.91 -10.07 49.89
C PRO A 651 -16.36 -8.73 49.37
N GLN A 652 -15.73 -7.92 50.22
CA GLN A 652 -15.10 -6.67 49.77
C GLN A 652 -13.85 -6.92 48.93
N GLN A 653 -13.04 -7.91 49.29
CA GLN A 653 -11.83 -8.29 48.56
C GLN A 653 -12.17 -8.93 47.21
N LEU A 654 -13.25 -9.73 47.14
CA LEU A 654 -13.78 -10.26 45.88
C LEU A 654 -14.21 -9.15 44.91
N ARG A 655 -14.91 -8.11 45.41
CA ARG A 655 -15.25 -6.94 44.58
C ARG A 655 -14.01 -6.20 44.09
N THR A 656 -12.99 -6.06 44.92
CA THR A 656 -11.72 -5.45 44.52
C THR A 656 -11.01 -6.29 43.45
N LEU A 657 -10.95 -7.62 43.61
CA LEU A 657 -10.38 -8.54 42.63
C LEU A 657 -11.13 -8.46 41.29
N PHE A 658 -12.47 -8.45 41.32
CA PHE A 658 -13.29 -8.25 40.13
C PHE A 658 -13.00 -6.91 39.43
N CYS A 659 -12.88 -5.81 40.18
CA CYS A 659 -12.47 -4.52 39.60
C CYS A 659 -11.08 -4.55 38.96
N VAL A 660 -10.12 -5.27 39.56
CA VAL A 660 -8.77 -5.46 38.99
C VAL A 660 -8.85 -6.23 37.66
N ILE A 661 -9.65 -7.31 37.61
CA ILE A 661 -9.87 -8.09 36.38
C ILE A 661 -10.48 -7.20 35.29
N LEU A 662 -11.51 -6.40 35.60
CA LEU A 662 -12.12 -5.48 34.64
C LEU A 662 -11.16 -4.41 34.12
N LEU A 663 -10.35 -3.82 35.00
CA LEU A 663 -9.47 -2.70 34.65
C LEU A 663 -8.22 -3.12 33.88
N PHE A 664 -7.65 -4.29 34.19
CA PHE A 664 -6.33 -4.67 33.69
C PHE A 664 -6.35 -5.89 32.75
N CYS A 665 -7.40 -6.70 32.78
CA CYS A 665 -7.43 -7.98 32.07
C CYS A 665 -8.39 -8.01 30.88
N ASN A 666 -9.31 -7.03 30.76
CA ASN A 666 -10.26 -6.86 29.65
C ASN A 666 -11.05 -8.15 29.30
N PRO A 667 -11.83 -8.71 30.24
CA PRO A 667 -12.62 -9.90 29.97
C PRO A 667 -13.62 -9.68 28.84
N THR A 668 -13.83 -10.70 28.00
CA THR A 668 -14.75 -10.67 26.87
C THR A 668 -16.22 -10.67 27.27
N LYS A 669 -16.56 -11.31 28.40
CA LYS A 669 -17.90 -11.41 28.98
C LYS A 669 -17.87 -11.08 30.48
N PRO A 670 -17.66 -9.81 30.84
CA PRO A 670 -17.59 -9.39 32.24
C PRO A 670 -18.86 -9.64 33.06
N VAL A 671 -19.99 -9.94 32.40
CA VAL A 671 -21.28 -10.23 33.05
C VAL A 671 -21.36 -11.68 33.56
N ASP A 672 -20.58 -12.59 32.97
CA ASP A 672 -20.57 -14.01 33.33
C ASP A 672 -19.60 -14.30 34.52
N LEU A 673 -18.72 -13.34 34.84
CA LEU A 673 -17.77 -13.32 35.97
C LEU A 673 -18.37 -12.68 37.23
#